data_AF-A0A927NHF8-F1
#
_entry.id   AF-A0A927NHF8-F1
#
_cell.length_a   1.000
_cell.length_b   1.000
_cell.length_c   1.000
_cell.angle_alpha   90.00
_cell.angle_beta   90.00
_cell.angle_gamma   90.00
#
_symmetry.space_group_name_H-M   'P 1'
#
loop_
_entity.id
_entity.type
_entity.pdbx_description
1 polymer ?
#
loop_
_entity_poly.entity_id
_entity_poly.type
_entity_poly.pdbx_seq_one_letter_code
_entity_poly.pdbx_strand_id
1 'polypeptide(L)'
;MESTISLIVTGIILLIITVCILNGIIQGFKSSLVNGLINLTIVIIALILTGSIANFILDFDLTSYNIVVNGEQITTINQYILDLLQSEPTIADIIGNNPEAVELVVKLPLMIASPIIFTLLFWICKLIAFVISLIVKLILLIIKPFRNKKKQFNANGKPVKKKKHRLVGALIGAVSGLIIIFATFTPIFGVGNIFIQLNKIKTDENGIPVTSNTLVLHADDLPNETLSSTLLSDLIGTDCTPYINAYNNCIGINFARITGIEGLSTLTFNNLASAKVNKTEIKLVDEVNSIVTVYTDYLTLNNYLRKETLTKEEMTKVLDTTKTLVHNVFEVKTLNAVGNYILPKVIEGILDDPDYSIKLPESITEEEAINLITTSALRSLKNHDFSNVKNILLDLVSTLEIVNNNNILTPVYNSISTGEELSTEDYFVLIKSSNDTFSTDISDKLTSISLINDISPSLIDGGLDALFTFLKIDYSTNNITKEKAQTVLSTILSNAIDGIKTLDINSDLYLDETTFNYIGNILSLTKDNEVLSTTQYNDLTESVQSLLNMLELPFNIDSAIENLDKVTNWNDEMTKFSVAFTDFELVYKTELKGKSQLDITKLNLTNIGKLFDDLEKTTIFGGVIKDTYNDILNTTKNTSGMATFSRVLDTLKITETNISWEKELTALKPLLDKIMTVKNLELTDARSSLELLDIVAKFDTVEQDTNSVIYSAKMQPLLIEVLNSAKQIADNQTITDLVEKVHARINKRDTINNETLETCTIKGIFDYSATLIPDSENFENNNIKAMINEIKTNIIKANNGEIENFDYRVELEYLLDFADNVTTLQNFDNLSSEEIKALSNILETLNESKILGNCKTHIINYAFDLAISAITDDDLNIVDELNSLKQSLTNIDIKTLVDDMNTVKNNVNNLVGVTDDVSTMDTTTVSNALETIRNTETFTDEFTNNIVKNLLSNVNESAQANELLPSDKKTEIQNYVIANSNSLDNNETTSTTYKTILDGLKNLFTL
;
A
#
# COMPACT_ATOMS: atom_id res chain seq x y z
N MET A 1 45.83 -35.79 -28.92
CA MET A 1 44.70 -35.98 -29.85
C MET A 1 44.48 -34.77 -30.73
N GLU A 2 44.33 -33.57 -30.15
CA GLU A 2 44.11 -32.30 -30.86
C GLU A 2 45.13 -32.02 -31.98
N SER A 3 46.42 -32.10 -31.66
CA SER A 3 47.53 -31.88 -32.61
C SER A 3 47.48 -32.86 -33.79
N THR A 4 47.08 -34.11 -33.55
CA THR A 4 46.98 -35.15 -34.58
C THR A 4 45.86 -34.84 -35.58
N ILE A 5 44.68 -34.46 -35.09
CA ILE A 5 43.53 -34.10 -35.93
C ILE A 5 43.84 -32.86 -36.76
N SER A 6 44.38 -31.82 -36.12
CA SER A 6 44.80 -30.58 -36.79
C SER A 6 45.83 -30.84 -37.90
N LEU A 7 46.80 -31.72 -37.66
CA LEU A 7 47.83 -32.10 -38.63
C LEU A 7 47.24 -32.90 -39.80
N ILE A 8 46.30 -33.81 -39.55
CA ILE A 8 45.60 -34.56 -40.61
C ILE A 8 44.81 -33.61 -41.52
N VAL A 9 43.99 -32.73 -40.94
CA VAL A 9 43.18 -31.78 -41.72
C VAL A 9 44.06 -30.83 -42.53
N THR A 10 45.08 -30.25 -41.91
CA THR A 10 46.06 -29.40 -42.59
C THR A 10 46.78 -30.15 -43.71
N GLY A 11 47.19 -31.39 -43.45
CA GLY A 11 47.84 -32.27 -44.42
C GLY A 11 46.96 -32.54 -45.64
N ILE A 12 45.67 -32.83 -45.44
CA ILE A 12 44.70 -33.06 -46.53
C ILE A 12 44.51 -31.79 -47.37
N ILE A 13 44.31 -30.63 -46.73
CA ILE A 13 44.13 -29.34 -47.42
C ILE A 13 45.38 -29.00 -48.26
N LEU A 14 46.57 -29.12 -47.66
CA LEU A 14 47.84 -28.87 -48.36
C LEU A 14 48.07 -29.86 -49.50
N LEU A 15 47.72 -31.13 -49.32
CA LEU A 15 47.79 -32.15 -50.36
C LEU A 15 46.90 -31.78 -51.55
N ILE A 16 45.65 -31.41 -51.31
CA ILE A 16 44.69 -31.01 -52.36
C ILE A 16 45.24 -29.81 -53.13
N ILE A 17 45.70 -28.76 -52.43
CA ILE A 17 46.27 -27.56 -53.06
C ILE A 17 47.50 -27.91 -53.89
N THR A 18 48.44 -28.68 -53.31
CA THR A 18 49.69 -29.06 -53.98
C THR A 18 49.43 -29.89 -55.23
N VAL A 19 48.56 -30.90 -55.14
CA VAL A 19 48.15 -31.73 -56.29
C VAL A 19 47.51 -30.87 -57.37
N CYS A 20 46.65 -29.91 -57.00
CA CYS A 20 46.00 -29.04 -57.98
C CYS A 20 46.98 -28.04 -58.62
N ILE A 21 47.93 -27.49 -57.86
CA ILE A 21 49.03 -26.64 -58.36
C ILE A 21 49.91 -27.43 -59.33
N LEU A 22 50.37 -28.63 -58.95
CA LEU A 22 51.21 -29.48 -59.79
C LEU A 22 50.48 -29.87 -61.08
N ASN A 23 49.22 -30.27 -60.96
CA ASN A 23 48.37 -30.54 -62.12
C ASN A 23 48.24 -29.29 -63.01
N GLY A 24 48.11 -28.12 -62.41
CA GLY A 24 48.08 -26.83 -63.10
C GLY A 24 49.36 -26.49 -63.86
N ILE A 25 50.53 -26.80 -63.27
CA ILE A 25 51.86 -26.64 -63.90
C ILE A 25 52.01 -27.60 -65.09
N ILE A 26 51.62 -28.86 -64.92
CA ILE A 26 51.75 -29.92 -65.94
C ILE A 26 50.87 -29.61 -67.14
N GLN A 27 49.61 -29.24 -66.90
CA GLN A 27 48.62 -29.03 -67.95
C GLN A 27 48.72 -27.63 -68.60
N GLY A 28 49.11 -26.61 -67.83
CA GLY A 28 49.24 -25.22 -68.25
C GLY A 28 47.90 -24.47 -68.35
N PHE A 29 47.96 -23.13 -68.36
CA PHE A 29 46.83 -22.20 -68.25
C PHE A 29 45.49 -22.66 -68.87
N LYS A 30 45.44 -22.92 -70.19
CA LYS A 30 44.17 -23.22 -70.87
C LYS A 30 43.48 -24.47 -70.35
N SER A 31 44.25 -25.52 -70.05
CA SER A 31 43.71 -26.79 -69.56
C SER A 31 43.34 -26.70 -68.08
N SER A 32 44.15 -25.98 -67.30
CA SER A 32 43.82 -25.68 -65.90
C SER A 32 42.52 -24.87 -65.79
N LEU A 33 42.33 -23.86 -66.65
CA LEU A 33 41.12 -23.03 -66.67
C LEU A 33 39.87 -23.87 -66.97
N VAL A 34 39.94 -24.73 -67.98
CA VAL A 34 38.84 -25.64 -68.31
C VAL A 34 38.54 -26.57 -67.14
N ASN A 35 39.54 -27.15 -66.47
CA ASN A 35 39.29 -28.00 -65.30
C ASN A 35 38.71 -27.21 -64.11
N GLY A 36 39.15 -25.98 -63.88
CA GLY A 36 38.58 -25.10 -62.86
C GLY A 36 37.12 -24.78 -63.14
N LEU A 37 36.78 -24.44 -64.39
CA LEU A 37 35.39 -24.23 -64.82
C LEU A 37 34.55 -25.51 -64.72
N ILE A 38 35.11 -26.68 -65.04
CA ILE A 38 34.43 -27.96 -64.85
C ILE A 38 34.14 -28.20 -63.37
N ASN A 39 35.12 -27.97 -62.48
CA ASN A 39 34.90 -28.12 -61.04
C ASN A 39 33.84 -27.17 -60.50
N LEU A 40 33.85 -25.91 -60.95
CA LEU A 40 32.80 -24.94 -60.60
C LEU A 40 31.42 -25.38 -61.12
N THR A 41 31.37 -25.88 -62.36
CA THR A 41 30.13 -26.40 -62.96
C THR A 41 29.62 -27.61 -62.18
N ILE A 42 30.51 -28.52 -61.75
CA ILE A 42 30.15 -29.66 -60.92
C ILE A 42 29.59 -29.20 -59.57
N VAL A 43 30.19 -28.20 -58.94
CA VAL A 43 29.65 -27.62 -57.70
C VAL A 43 28.22 -27.10 -57.91
N ILE A 44 27.99 -26.31 -58.97
CA ILE A 44 26.66 -25.76 -59.27
C ILE A 44 25.65 -26.88 -59.53
N ILE A 45 26.02 -27.88 -60.33
CA ILE A 45 25.18 -29.05 -60.60
C ILE A 45 24.89 -29.82 -59.30
N ALA A 46 25.90 -30.05 -58.47
CA ALA A 46 25.74 -30.74 -57.21
C ALA A 46 24.77 -29.97 -56.31
N LEU A 47 24.91 -28.66 -56.14
CA LEU A 47 24.00 -27.83 -55.35
C LEU A 47 22.54 -27.95 -55.81
N ILE A 48 22.29 -27.91 -57.12
CA ILE A 48 20.93 -28.03 -57.68
C ILE A 48 20.36 -29.44 -57.46
N LEU A 49 21.18 -30.47 -57.63
CA LEU A 49 20.76 -31.86 -57.56
C LEU A 49 20.65 -32.39 -56.12
N THR A 50 21.37 -31.81 -55.16
CA THR A 50 21.41 -32.30 -53.76
C THR A 50 20.01 -32.46 -53.18
N GLY A 51 19.16 -31.44 -53.28
CA GLY A 51 17.81 -31.52 -52.70
C GLY A 51 16.95 -32.64 -53.30
N SER A 52 17.06 -32.87 -54.61
CA SER A 52 16.32 -33.96 -55.29
C SER A 52 16.85 -35.34 -54.89
N ILE A 53 18.17 -35.49 -54.81
CA ILE A 53 18.81 -36.76 -54.46
C ILE A 53 18.62 -37.07 -52.97
N ALA A 54 18.65 -36.06 -52.11
CA ALA A 54 18.45 -36.23 -50.67
C ALA A 54 17.03 -36.70 -50.35
N ASN A 55 16.01 -36.11 -50.97
CA ASN A 55 14.64 -36.63 -50.86
C ASN A 55 14.55 -38.07 -51.41
N PHE A 56 15.15 -38.35 -52.57
CA PHE A 56 15.15 -39.71 -53.14
C PHE A 56 15.79 -40.75 -52.22
N ILE A 57 16.92 -40.42 -51.56
CA ILE A 57 17.60 -41.34 -50.63
C ILE A 57 16.74 -41.61 -49.39
N LEU A 58 16.08 -40.59 -48.85
CA LEU A 58 15.28 -40.72 -47.64
C LEU A 58 13.96 -41.47 -47.87
N ASP A 59 13.38 -41.32 -49.06
CA ASP A 59 12.14 -42.01 -49.49
C ASP A 59 12.40 -43.35 -50.16
N PHE A 60 13.66 -43.78 -50.27
CA PHE A 60 14.00 -45.02 -50.93
C PHE A 60 13.46 -46.23 -50.15
N ASP A 61 12.73 -47.11 -50.84
CA ASP A 61 12.16 -48.32 -50.26
C ASP A 61 13.25 -49.35 -49.93
N LEU A 62 13.49 -49.52 -48.63
CA LEU A 62 14.44 -50.46 -48.04
C LEU A 62 13.81 -51.82 -47.73
N THR A 63 12.51 -52.01 -47.94
CA THR A 63 11.80 -53.27 -47.65
C THR A 63 12.47 -54.46 -48.33
N SER A 64 12.97 -54.27 -49.56
CA SER A 64 13.66 -55.30 -50.36
C SER A 64 14.99 -55.78 -49.75
N TYR A 65 15.57 -55.02 -48.81
CA TYR A 65 16.85 -55.32 -48.18
C TYR A 65 16.71 -56.02 -46.83
N ASN A 66 15.48 -56.22 -46.33
CA ASN A 66 15.19 -56.84 -45.02
C ASN A 66 16.04 -56.26 -43.87
N ILE A 67 16.23 -54.95 -43.86
CA ILE A 67 16.96 -54.26 -42.79
C ILE A 67 16.04 -54.19 -41.58
N VAL A 68 16.49 -54.80 -40.47
CA VAL A 68 15.76 -54.80 -39.20
C VAL A 68 16.57 -54.01 -38.18
N VAL A 69 15.95 -53.02 -37.56
CA VAL A 69 16.54 -52.25 -36.45
C VAL A 69 15.55 -52.30 -35.30
N ASN A 70 16.03 -52.64 -34.10
CA ASN A 70 15.19 -52.84 -32.89
C ASN A 70 14.03 -53.84 -33.05
N GLY A 71 14.13 -54.78 -34.01
CA GLY A 71 13.10 -55.80 -34.25
C GLY A 71 12.04 -55.42 -35.28
N GLU A 72 12.04 -54.17 -35.76
CA GLU A 72 11.13 -53.68 -36.79
C GLU A 72 11.80 -53.60 -38.17
N GLN A 73 11.06 -53.95 -39.22
CA GLN A 73 11.55 -53.88 -40.59
C GLN A 73 11.45 -52.44 -41.10
N ILE A 74 12.60 -51.87 -41.49
CA ILE A 74 12.66 -50.52 -42.03
C ILE A 74 12.10 -50.53 -43.46
N THR A 75 11.05 -49.73 -43.69
CA THR A 75 10.46 -49.51 -45.02
C THR A 75 11.17 -48.35 -45.74
N THR A 76 11.32 -47.19 -45.11
CA THR A 76 12.13 -46.07 -45.61
C THR A 76 12.90 -45.41 -44.46
N ILE A 77 13.94 -44.61 -44.76
CA ILE A 77 14.67 -43.88 -43.71
C ILE A 77 13.75 -42.84 -43.06
N ASN A 78 12.91 -42.17 -43.84
CA ASN A 78 11.91 -41.23 -43.31
C ASN A 78 10.91 -41.91 -42.38
N GLN A 79 10.38 -43.08 -42.75
CA GLN A 79 9.44 -43.82 -41.91
C GLN A 79 10.12 -44.28 -40.63
N TYR A 80 11.35 -44.82 -40.71
CA TYR A 80 12.09 -45.23 -39.51
C TYR A 80 12.37 -44.08 -38.54
N ILE A 81 12.68 -42.88 -39.04
CA ILE A 81 12.88 -41.70 -38.17
C ILE A 81 11.55 -41.28 -37.53
N LEU A 82 10.45 -41.33 -38.27
CA LEU A 82 9.12 -41.07 -37.72
C LEU A 82 8.77 -42.10 -36.65
N ASP A 83 8.96 -43.39 -36.90
CA ASP A 83 8.70 -44.47 -35.95
C ASP A 83 9.56 -44.32 -34.69
N LEU A 84 10.85 -43.96 -34.85
CA LEU A 84 11.74 -43.67 -33.72
C LEU A 84 11.26 -42.49 -32.89
N LEU A 85 10.79 -41.41 -33.53
CA LEU A 85 10.30 -40.23 -32.81
C LEU A 85 8.93 -40.49 -32.17
N GLN A 86 8.07 -41.28 -32.82
CA GLN A 86 6.81 -41.76 -32.28
C GLN A 86 6.97 -42.83 -31.20
N SER A 87 8.19 -43.31 -30.94
CA SER A 87 8.44 -44.20 -29.80
C SER A 87 8.37 -43.47 -28.45
N GLU A 88 8.44 -42.13 -28.44
CA GLU A 88 8.15 -41.30 -27.28
C GLU A 88 6.67 -40.85 -27.34
N PRO A 89 5.85 -41.13 -26.32
CA PRO A 89 4.40 -40.88 -26.36
C PRO A 89 4.01 -39.43 -26.64
N THR A 90 4.71 -38.46 -26.05
CA THR A 90 4.42 -37.02 -26.19
C THR A 90 4.63 -36.56 -27.64
N ILE A 91 5.74 -36.96 -28.26
CA ILE A 91 6.09 -36.69 -29.65
C ILE A 91 5.14 -37.45 -30.58
N ALA A 92 4.77 -38.68 -30.24
CA ALA A 92 3.81 -39.47 -31.01
C ALA A 92 2.44 -38.78 -31.12
N ASP A 93 1.93 -38.25 -30.02
CA ASP A 93 0.66 -37.52 -29.98
C ASP A 93 0.72 -36.18 -30.73
N ILE A 94 1.84 -35.47 -30.63
CA ILE A 94 2.06 -34.22 -31.37
C ILE A 94 2.13 -34.49 -32.87
N ILE A 95 2.87 -35.52 -33.30
CA ILE A 95 3.06 -35.91 -34.70
C ILE A 95 1.78 -36.53 -35.28
N GLY A 96 1.11 -37.42 -34.56
CA GLY A 96 -0.08 -38.15 -35.03
C GLY A 96 -1.27 -37.26 -35.35
N ASN A 97 -1.38 -36.11 -34.67
CA ASN A 97 -2.51 -35.19 -34.81
C ASN A 97 -2.21 -33.95 -35.67
N ASN A 98 -0.95 -33.70 -36.04
CA ASN A 98 -0.54 -32.49 -36.76
C ASN A 98 0.35 -32.80 -37.98
N PRO A 99 -0.22 -32.84 -39.21
CA PRO A 99 0.53 -33.07 -40.43
C PRO A 99 1.71 -32.10 -40.67
N GLU A 100 1.65 -30.88 -40.13
CA GLU A 100 2.73 -29.88 -40.29
C GLU A 100 3.89 -30.08 -39.31
N ALA A 101 3.61 -30.61 -38.10
CA ALA A 101 4.67 -31.03 -37.17
C ALA A 101 5.44 -32.24 -37.74
N VAL A 102 4.71 -33.16 -38.41
CA VAL A 102 5.32 -34.26 -39.18
C VAL A 102 6.24 -33.71 -40.28
N GLU A 103 5.80 -32.67 -41.01
CA GLU A 103 6.61 -32.06 -42.06
C GLU A 103 7.94 -31.53 -41.49
N LEU A 104 7.90 -30.80 -40.38
CA LEU A 104 9.13 -30.32 -39.72
C LEU A 104 10.05 -31.46 -39.31
N VAL A 105 9.49 -32.47 -38.65
CA VAL A 105 10.21 -33.65 -38.14
C VAL A 105 10.92 -34.41 -39.27
N VAL A 106 10.24 -34.61 -40.41
CA VAL A 106 10.82 -35.30 -41.58
C VAL A 106 11.88 -34.43 -42.27
N LYS A 107 11.75 -33.11 -42.24
CA LYS A 107 12.71 -32.19 -42.88
C LYS A 107 13.99 -31.97 -42.07
N LEU A 108 13.97 -32.16 -40.76
CA LEU A 108 15.16 -31.95 -39.91
C LEU A 108 16.32 -32.92 -40.24
N PRO A 109 16.10 -34.24 -40.39
CA PRO A 109 17.12 -35.17 -40.91
C PRO A 109 17.62 -34.79 -42.30
N LEU A 110 16.72 -34.32 -43.18
CA LEU A 110 17.06 -33.86 -44.53
C LEU A 110 18.02 -32.67 -44.49
N MET A 111 17.83 -31.72 -43.57
CA MET A 111 18.71 -30.56 -43.39
C MET A 111 20.12 -30.99 -42.96
N ILE A 112 20.25 -32.06 -42.17
CA ILE A 112 21.55 -32.62 -41.75
C ILE A 112 22.20 -33.45 -42.86
N ALA A 113 21.41 -34.26 -43.58
CA ALA A 113 21.91 -35.15 -44.63
C ALA A 113 22.31 -34.39 -45.91
N SER A 114 21.63 -33.30 -46.24
CA SER A 114 21.83 -32.56 -47.50
C SER A 114 23.27 -32.05 -47.70
N PRO A 115 23.94 -31.43 -46.70
CA PRO A 115 25.36 -31.10 -46.81
C PRO A 115 26.26 -32.31 -47.11
N ILE A 116 26.01 -33.46 -46.48
CA ILE A 116 26.79 -34.69 -46.68
C ILE A 116 26.59 -35.22 -48.12
N ILE A 117 25.34 -35.25 -48.57
CA ILE A 117 24.96 -35.70 -49.91
C ILE A 117 25.57 -34.78 -50.97
N PHE A 118 25.60 -33.46 -50.74
CA PHE A 118 26.27 -32.52 -51.61
C PHE A 118 27.76 -32.88 -51.80
N THR A 119 28.48 -33.15 -50.72
CA THR A 119 29.90 -33.54 -50.79
C THR A 119 30.08 -34.88 -51.52
N LEU A 120 29.24 -35.88 -51.24
CA LEU A 120 29.28 -37.17 -51.95
C LEU A 120 29.01 -36.99 -53.45
N LEU A 121 27.98 -36.22 -53.80
CA LEU A 121 27.57 -35.95 -55.17
C LEU A 121 28.65 -35.18 -55.94
N PHE A 122 29.32 -34.22 -55.28
CA PHE A 122 30.47 -33.53 -55.85
C PHE A 122 31.56 -34.52 -56.25
N TRP A 123 31.95 -35.46 -55.36
CA TRP A 123 32.98 -36.45 -55.66
C TRP A 123 32.55 -37.48 -56.71
N ILE A 124 31.29 -37.92 -56.71
CA ILE A 124 30.72 -38.80 -57.73
C ILE A 124 30.75 -38.12 -59.09
N CYS A 125 30.22 -36.90 -59.21
CA CYS A 125 30.25 -36.11 -60.44
C CYS A 125 31.68 -35.85 -60.90
N LYS A 126 32.61 -35.61 -59.96
CA LYS A 126 34.03 -35.43 -60.26
C LYS A 126 34.66 -36.69 -60.82
N LEU A 127 34.34 -37.86 -60.26
CA LEU A 127 34.79 -39.16 -60.75
C LEU A 127 34.24 -39.43 -62.16
N ILE A 128 32.96 -39.18 -62.39
CA ILE A 128 32.33 -39.32 -63.71
C ILE A 128 33.00 -38.39 -64.72
N ALA A 129 33.20 -37.11 -64.37
CA ALA A 129 33.90 -36.15 -65.23
C ALA A 129 35.35 -36.57 -65.52
N PHE A 130 36.02 -37.21 -64.56
CA PHE A 130 37.35 -37.78 -64.77
C PHE A 130 37.32 -38.95 -65.76
N VAL A 131 36.39 -39.89 -65.63
CA VAL A 131 36.21 -41.02 -66.56
C VAL A 131 35.89 -40.52 -67.97
N ILE A 132 34.95 -39.57 -68.10
CA ILE A 132 34.62 -38.95 -69.39
C ILE A 132 35.85 -38.27 -69.99
N SER A 133 36.63 -37.53 -69.19
CA SER A 133 37.87 -36.90 -69.65
C SER A 133 38.89 -37.92 -70.16
N LEU A 134 38.99 -39.08 -69.50
CA LEU A 134 39.86 -40.18 -69.91
C LEU A 134 39.40 -40.78 -71.24
N ILE A 135 38.11 -41.07 -71.39
CA ILE A 135 37.51 -41.60 -72.62
C ILE A 135 37.71 -40.61 -73.78
N VAL A 136 37.43 -39.31 -73.58
CA VAL A 136 37.64 -38.28 -74.61
C VAL A 136 39.11 -38.18 -75.00
N LYS A 137 40.05 -38.27 -74.05
CA LYS A 137 41.49 -38.30 -74.35
C LYS A 137 41.90 -39.54 -75.12
N LEU A 138 41.35 -40.72 -74.79
CA LEU A 138 41.60 -41.98 -75.48
C LEU A 138 41.08 -41.93 -76.92
N ILE A 139 39.85 -41.48 -77.14
CA ILE A 139 39.26 -41.27 -78.46
C ILE A 139 40.09 -40.27 -79.27
N LEU A 140 40.47 -39.13 -78.66
CA LEU A 140 41.33 -38.15 -79.33
C LEU A 140 42.72 -38.70 -79.64
N LEU A 141 43.24 -39.67 -78.88
CA LEU A 141 44.52 -40.33 -79.15
C LEU A 141 44.40 -41.30 -80.32
N ILE A 142 43.30 -42.05 -80.41
CA ILE A 142 42.97 -42.96 -81.51
C ILE A 142 42.68 -42.20 -82.82
N ILE A 143 42.04 -41.02 -82.75
CA ILE A 143 41.70 -40.19 -83.92
C ILE A 143 42.87 -39.30 -84.38
N LYS A 144 43.82 -38.96 -83.47
CA LYS A 144 44.97 -38.09 -83.79
C LYS A 144 46.11 -38.65 -84.65
N PRO A 145 46.26 -39.94 -85.03
CA PRO A 145 47.35 -40.37 -85.91
C PRO A 145 47.37 -39.63 -87.26
N PHE A 146 46.26 -39.01 -87.67
CA PHE A 146 46.14 -38.36 -88.98
C PHE A 146 46.35 -36.84 -89.02
N ARG A 147 46.60 -36.17 -87.88
CA ARG A 147 46.91 -34.73 -87.87
C ARG A 147 48.39 -34.50 -87.59
N ASN A 148 49.20 -34.66 -88.65
CA ASN A 148 50.54 -34.08 -88.75
C ASN A 148 50.44 -32.57 -88.50
N LYS A 149 50.55 -32.15 -87.24
CA LYS A 149 50.70 -30.73 -86.91
C LYS A 149 52.03 -30.29 -87.51
N LYS A 150 51.98 -29.62 -88.67
CA LYS A 150 53.12 -28.87 -89.22
C LYS A 150 53.70 -28.05 -88.08
N LYS A 151 54.88 -28.44 -87.59
CA LYS A 151 55.62 -27.65 -86.60
C LYS A 151 55.85 -26.30 -87.26
N GLN A 152 55.30 -25.23 -86.70
CA GLN A 152 55.64 -23.89 -87.18
C GLN A 152 57.12 -23.69 -86.85
N PHE A 153 57.94 -23.53 -87.88
CA PHE A 153 59.36 -23.22 -87.74
C PHE A 153 59.52 -21.70 -87.73
N ASN A 154 60.39 -21.16 -86.88
CA ASN A 154 60.78 -19.76 -86.99
C ASN A 154 61.62 -19.55 -88.27
N ALA A 155 61.94 -18.30 -88.62
CA ALA A 155 62.81 -17.97 -89.76
C ALA A 155 64.18 -18.70 -89.76
N ASN A 156 64.56 -19.31 -88.63
CA ASN A 156 65.83 -20.03 -88.44
C ASN A 156 65.64 -21.57 -88.40
N GLY A 157 64.53 -22.11 -88.88
CA GLY A 157 64.31 -23.56 -89.00
C GLY A 157 64.14 -24.32 -87.66
N LYS A 158 63.96 -23.61 -86.53
CA LYS A 158 63.70 -24.23 -85.21
C LYS A 158 62.19 -24.28 -84.93
N PRO A 159 61.66 -25.38 -84.40
CA PRO A 159 60.24 -25.48 -84.06
C PRO A 159 59.88 -24.45 -82.98
N VAL A 160 58.91 -23.58 -83.27
CA VAL A 160 58.38 -22.60 -82.32
C VAL A 160 57.66 -23.36 -81.21
N LYS A 161 58.33 -23.53 -80.06
CA LYS A 161 57.69 -24.07 -78.87
C LYS A 161 56.64 -23.06 -78.40
N LYS A 162 55.36 -23.43 -78.43
CA LYS A 162 54.29 -22.62 -77.83
C LYS A 162 54.65 -22.37 -76.36
N LYS A 163 54.80 -21.10 -75.97
CA LYS A 163 55.04 -20.72 -74.57
C LYS A 163 53.85 -21.23 -73.74
N LYS A 164 54.10 -22.22 -72.87
CA LYS A 164 53.11 -22.65 -71.88
C LYS A 164 53.25 -21.72 -70.69
N HIS A 165 52.21 -20.94 -70.38
CA HIS A 165 52.15 -20.11 -69.18
C HIS A 165 51.94 -21.01 -67.96
N ARG A 166 53.02 -21.61 -67.48
CA ARG A 166 53.00 -22.62 -66.40
C ARG A 166 52.67 -22.01 -65.03
N LEU A 167 53.19 -20.81 -64.73
CA LEU A 167 52.90 -20.10 -63.48
C LEU A 167 51.42 -19.71 -63.37
N VAL A 168 50.84 -19.16 -64.45
CA VAL A 168 49.39 -18.85 -64.47
C VAL A 168 48.56 -20.15 -64.42
N GLY A 169 49.05 -21.23 -65.03
CA GLY A 169 48.45 -22.56 -64.88
C GLY A 169 48.47 -23.09 -63.45
N ALA A 170 49.55 -22.81 -62.70
CA ALA A 170 49.70 -23.13 -61.28
C ALA A 170 48.71 -22.35 -60.41
N LEU A 171 48.56 -21.04 -60.65
CA LEU A 171 47.61 -20.18 -59.94
C LEU A 171 46.16 -20.63 -60.14
N ILE A 172 45.77 -20.93 -61.39
CA ILE A 172 44.44 -21.48 -61.66
C ILE A 172 44.28 -22.87 -61.03
N GLY A 173 45.36 -23.67 -61.03
CA GLY A 173 45.40 -24.93 -60.29
C GLY A 173 45.09 -24.71 -58.81
N ALA A 174 45.72 -23.73 -58.16
CA ALA A 174 45.44 -23.38 -56.77
C ALA A 174 43.96 -22.99 -56.57
N VAL A 175 43.41 -22.08 -57.39
CA VAL A 175 41.99 -21.68 -57.33
C VAL A 175 41.06 -22.89 -57.50
N SER A 176 41.37 -23.79 -58.43
CA SER A 176 40.63 -25.04 -58.59
C SER A 176 40.75 -25.95 -57.36
N GLY A 177 41.87 -25.93 -56.65
CA GLY A 177 42.06 -26.64 -55.38
C GLY A 177 41.20 -26.02 -54.27
N LEU A 178 41.11 -24.69 -54.22
CA LEU A 178 40.22 -23.97 -53.29
C LEU A 178 38.74 -24.34 -53.52
N ILE A 179 38.29 -24.46 -54.77
CA ILE A 179 36.93 -24.94 -55.10
C ILE A 179 36.69 -26.37 -54.59
N ILE A 180 37.68 -27.25 -54.71
CA ILE A 180 37.58 -28.63 -54.22
C ILE A 180 37.53 -28.64 -52.68
N ILE A 181 38.35 -27.82 -52.01
CA ILE A 181 38.34 -27.68 -50.55
C ILE A 181 36.97 -27.18 -50.09
N PHE A 182 36.48 -26.11 -50.71
CA PHE A 182 35.14 -25.57 -50.47
C PHE A 182 34.07 -26.67 -50.51
N ALA A 183 33.99 -27.44 -51.61
CA ALA A 183 32.95 -28.46 -51.77
C ALA A 183 33.12 -29.66 -50.84
N THR A 184 34.37 -30.01 -50.50
CA THR A 184 34.68 -31.17 -49.66
C THR A 184 34.46 -30.89 -48.17
N PHE A 185 34.81 -29.68 -47.73
CA PHE A 185 34.77 -29.31 -46.31
C PHE A 185 33.48 -28.56 -45.91
N THR A 186 32.52 -28.36 -46.83
CA THR A 186 31.23 -27.71 -46.52
C THR A 186 30.53 -28.29 -45.28
N PRO A 187 30.38 -29.62 -45.10
CA PRO A 187 29.77 -30.19 -43.89
C PRO A 187 30.57 -29.88 -42.62
N ILE A 188 31.90 -29.97 -42.70
CA ILE A 188 32.81 -29.75 -41.57
C ILE A 188 32.78 -28.29 -41.13
N PHE A 189 32.80 -27.34 -42.07
CA PHE A 189 32.75 -25.92 -41.75
C PHE A 189 31.39 -25.50 -41.18
N GLY A 190 30.29 -26.05 -41.70
CA GLY A 190 28.95 -25.79 -41.17
C GLY A 190 28.74 -26.31 -39.75
N VAL A 191 29.05 -27.59 -39.52
CA VAL A 191 28.96 -28.21 -38.18
C VAL A 191 29.96 -27.60 -37.21
N GLY A 192 31.18 -27.29 -37.67
CA GLY A 192 32.17 -26.58 -36.87
C GLY A 192 31.67 -25.22 -36.38
N ASN A 193 30.96 -24.47 -37.23
CA ASN A 193 30.35 -23.21 -36.83
C ASN A 193 29.26 -23.39 -35.75
N ILE A 194 28.41 -24.43 -35.87
CA ILE A 194 27.41 -24.77 -34.84
C ILE A 194 28.09 -25.05 -33.50
N PHE A 195 29.12 -25.91 -33.49
CA PHE A 195 29.83 -26.25 -32.25
C PHE A 195 30.58 -25.06 -31.64
N ILE A 196 31.14 -24.17 -32.46
CA ILE A 196 31.76 -22.95 -31.95
C ILE A 196 30.75 -22.07 -31.23
N GLN A 197 29.53 -21.94 -31.78
CA GLN A 197 28.49 -21.13 -31.16
C GLN A 197 28.03 -21.71 -29.82
N LEU A 198 27.86 -23.03 -29.74
CA LEU A 198 27.55 -23.73 -28.48
C LEU A 198 28.70 -23.60 -27.46
N ASN A 199 29.95 -23.63 -27.91
CA ASN A 199 31.12 -23.54 -27.04
C ASN A 199 31.43 -22.11 -26.55
N LYS A 200 30.76 -21.07 -27.09
CA LYS A 200 30.91 -19.69 -26.60
C LYS A 200 30.18 -19.45 -25.28
N ILE A 201 29.17 -20.26 -24.96
CA ILE A 201 28.51 -20.21 -23.66
C ILE A 201 29.39 -20.96 -22.66
N LYS A 202 30.07 -20.21 -21.80
CA LYS A 202 30.81 -20.75 -20.66
C LYS A 202 29.92 -20.77 -19.43
N THR A 203 29.96 -21.84 -18.67
CA THR A 203 29.23 -22.07 -17.43
C THR A 203 30.22 -22.31 -16.27
N ASP A 204 29.93 -21.81 -15.09
CA ASP A 204 30.72 -22.10 -13.89
C ASP A 204 30.48 -23.53 -13.39
N GLU A 205 31.08 -23.88 -12.26
CA GLU A 205 30.96 -25.20 -11.62
C GLU A 205 29.53 -25.61 -11.23
N ASN A 206 28.59 -24.66 -11.22
CA ASN A 206 27.17 -24.88 -10.92
C ASN A 206 26.27 -24.83 -12.18
N GLY A 207 26.87 -24.78 -13.38
CA GLY A 207 26.14 -24.66 -14.65
C GLY A 207 25.64 -23.23 -14.95
N ILE A 208 26.15 -22.22 -14.24
CA ILE A 208 25.71 -20.81 -14.38
C ILE A 208 26.57 -20.10 -15.42
N PRO A 209 26.01 -19.42 -16.43
CA PRO A 209 26.82 -18.81 -17.47
C PRO A 209 27.72 -17.69 -16.93
N VAL A 210 29.03 -17.79 -17.21
CA VAL A 210 30.01 -16.74 -16.90
C VAL A 210 29.99 -15.73 -18.05
N THR A 211 29.27 -14.62 -17.88
CA THR A 211 29.21 -13.54 -18.87
C THR A 211 30.58 -12.89 -19.04
N SER A 212 31.38 -13.42 -19.96
CA SER A 212 32.59 -12.77 -20.45
C SER A 212 32.21 -11.94 -21.68
N ASN A 213 31.85 -10.67 -21.49
CA ASN A 213 31.57 -9.72 -22.58
C ASN A 213 32.81 -9.35 -23.43
N THR A 214 33.91 -10.07 -23.30
CA THR A 214 35.09 -9.94 -24.16
C THR A 214 35.10 -11.04 -25.21
N LEU A 215 34.71 -10.65 -26.42
CA LEU A 215 35.05 -11.34 -27.66
C LEU A 215 36.58 -11.46 -27.76
N VAL A 216 37.16 -12.51 -27.17
CA VAL A 216 38.60 -12.80 -27.31
C VAL A 216 38.81 -13.43 -28.69
N LEU A 217 39.10 -12.58 -29.67
CA LEU A 217 39.48 -12.98 -31.02
C LEU A 217 40.95 -13.48 -31.12
N HIS A 218 41.70 -13.57 -30.02
CA HIS A 218 43.07 -14.10 -30.00
C HIS A 218 43.32 -15.01 -28.77
N ALA A 219 43.62 -16.27 -29.06
CA ALA A 219 43.69 -17.37 -28.11
C ALA A 219 44.98 -17.46 -27.25
N ASP A 220 45.70 -16.35 -27.02
CA ASP A 220 47.05 -16.44 -26.44
C ASP A 220 47.21 -15.92 -25.01
N ASP A 221 46.23 -15.23 -24.39
CA ASP A 221 46.41 -14.71 -23.02
C ASP A 221 45.16 -14.90 -22.14
N LEU A 222 44.98 -16.08 -21.55
CA LEU A 222 44.23 -16.25 -20.31
C LEU A 222 45.00 -17.23 -19.40
N PRO A 223 45.37 -16.82 -18.17
CA PRO A 223 46.04 -17.70 -17.22
C PRO A 223 45.07 -18.81 -16.77
N ASN A 224 45.63 -19.97 -16.42
CA ASN A 224 44.96 -21.18 -15.93
C ASN A 224 44.11 -20.94 -14.65
N GLU A 225 42.98 -20.26 -14.75
CA GLU A 225 41.91 -20.31 -13.75
C GLU A 225 40.90 -21.38 -14.14
N THR A 226 40.52 -22.18 -13.15
CA THR A 226 39.56 -23.29 -13.13
C THR A 226 38.59 -23.33 -14.32
N LEU A 227 38.67 -24.40 -15.13
CA LEU A 227 37.82 -24.61 -16.29
C LEU A 227 36.34 -24.45 -15.89
N SER A 228 35.74 -23.34 -16.30
CA SER A 228 34.30 -23.26 -16.54
C SER A 228 33.95 -24.37 -17.55
N SER A 229 32.94 -25.19 -17.26
CA SER A 229 32.38 -26.08 -18.28
C SER A 229 31.79 -25.21 -19.41
N THR A 230 31.61 -25.75 -20.60
CA THR A 230 30.85 -25.07 -21.66
C THR A 230 29.51 -25.74 -21.81
N LEU A 231 28.49 -25.03 -22.29
CA LEU A 231 27.18 -25.63 -22.57
C LEU A 231 27.32 -26.89 -23.44
N LEU A 232 28.26 -26.87 -24.37
CA LEU A 232 28.56 -28.01 -25.21
C LEU A 232 29.16 -29.19 -24.44
N SER A 233 30.05 -28.93 -23.46
CA SER A 233 30.56 -29.99 -22.60
C SER A 233 29.50 -30.55 -21.66
N ASP A 234 28.51 -29.75 -21.29
CA ASP A 234 27.38 -30.19 -20.46
C ASP A 234 26.39 -31.05 -21.29
N LEU A 235 26.15 -30.69 -22.56
CA LEU A 235 25.22 -31.39 -23.45
C LEU A 235 25.79 -32.69 -24.07
N ILE A 236 27.07 -32.68 -24.46
CA ILE A 236 27.69 -33.79 -25.23
C ILE A 236 28.88 -34.42 -24.48
N GLY A 237 29.25 -33.88 -23.32
CA GLY A 237 30.40 -34.33 -22.54
C GLY A 237 31.69 -33.57 -22.87
N THR A 238 32.61 -33.57 -21.91
CA THR A 238 33.93 -32.90 -22.00
C THR A 238 34.85 -33.47 -23.09
N ASP A 239 34.54 -34.67 -23.60
CA ASP A 239 35.27 -35.34 -24.68
C ASP A 239 35.21 -34.59 -26.01
N CYS A 240 34.26 -33.66 -26.21
CA CYS A 240 34.12 -32.89 -27.45
C CYS A 240 35.05 -31.67 -27.54
N THR A 241 35.47 -31.11 -26.40
CA THR A 241 36.30 -29.90 -26.33
C THR A 241 37.61 -30.00 -27.12
N PRO A 242 38.36 -31.14 -27.07
CA PRO A 242 39.57 -31.30 -27.86
C PRO A 242 39.35 -31.21 -29.38
N TYR A 243 38.19 -31.62 -29.89
CA TYR A 243 37.90 -31.58 -31.32
C TYR A 243 37.64 -30.14 -31.81
N ILE A 244 37.04 -29.30 -30.97
CA ILE A 244 36.74 -27.90 -31.28
C ILE A 244 38.01 -27.06 -31.19
N ASN A 245 38.83 -27.30 -30.17
CA ASN A 245 40.16 -26.69 -30.06
C ASN A 245 41.01 -27.07 -31.28
N ALA A 246 40.96 -28.34 -31.71
CA ALA A 246 41.62 -28.77 -32.94
C ALA A 246 41.06 -28.08 -34.19
N TYR A 247 39.74 -27.87 -34.31
CA TYR A 247 39.12 -27.13 -35.41
C TYR A 247 39.57 -25.66 -35.43
N ASN A 248 39.53 -24.97 -34.28
CA ASN A 248 39.89 -23.56 -34.17
C ASN A 248 41.37 -23.28 -34.40
N ASN A 249 42.24 -24.15 -33.90
CA ASN A 249 43.69 -24.00 -33.99
C ASN A 249 44.30 -24.70 -35.21
N CYS A 250 43.49 -25.27 -36.11
CA CYS A 250 43.98 -25.91 -37.32
C CYS A 250 44.50 -24.89 -38.32
N ILE A 251 45.78 -25.00 -38.67
CA ILE A 251 46.42 -24.15 -39.70
C ILE A 251 45.67 -24.24 -41.03
N GLY A 252 45.24 -25.44 -41.44
CA GLY A 252 44.46 -25.65 -42.66
C GLY A 252 43.11 -24.93 -42.66
N ILE A 253 42.43 -24.91 -41.51
CA ILE A 253 41.15 -24.20 -41.34
C ILE A 253 41.38 -22.69 -41.30
N ASN A 254 42.39 -22.21 -40.57
CA ASN A 254 42.76 -20.80 -40.58
C ASN A 254 43.17 -20.30 -41.99
N PHE A 255 43.80 -21.15 -42.80
CA PHE A 255 44.03 -20.85 -44.21
C PHE A 255 42.71 -20.73 -44.99
N ALA A 256 41.74 -21.63 -44.75
CA ALA A 256 40.40 -21.54 -45.34
C ALA A 256 39.63 -20.28 -44.89
N ARG A 257 39.82 -19.82 -43.65
CA ARG A 257 39.30 -18.53 -43.14
C ARG A 257 39.88 -17.35 -43.89
N ILE A 258 41.20 -17.25 -43.94
CA ILE A 258 41.91 -16.13 -44.57
C ILE A 258 41.58 -16.04 -46.07
N THR A 259 41.39 -17.19 -46.73
CA THR A 259 41.01 -17.24 -48.15
C THR A 259 39.52 -17.03 -48.41
N GLY A 260 38.69 -16.89 -47.37
CA GLY A 260 37.23 -16.71 -47.47
C GLY A 260 36.44 -17.98 -47.81
N ILE A 261 37.11 -19.13 -47.90
CA ILE A 261 36.48 -20.41 -48.26
C ILE A 261 35.58 -20.91 -47.14
N GLU A 262 35.96 -20.75 -45.88
CA GLU A 262 35.09 -21.12 -44.75
C GLU A 262 33.76 -20.35 -44.85
N GLY A 263 33.80 -19.02 -45.03
CA GLY A 263 32.59 -18.21 -45.16
C GLY A 263 31.68 -18.65 -46.31
N LEU A 264 32.24 -18.90 -47.50
CA LEU A 264 31.46 -19.43 -48.64
C LEU A 264 30.87 -20.81 -48.34
N SER A 265 31.65 -21.68 -47.69
CA SER A 265 31.23 -23.04 -47.35
C SER A 265 30.13 -23.02 -46.30
N THR A 266 30.21 -22.15 -45.30
CA THR A 266 29.16 -21.95 -44.28
C THR A 266 27.88 -21.39 -44.91
N LEU A 267 27.98 -20.43 -45.84
CA LEU A 267 26.80 -19.96 -46.60
C LEU A 267 26.16 -21.10 -47.41
N THR A 268 26.99 -21.94 -48.01
CA THR A 268 26.53 -23.10 -48.79
C THR A 268 25.90 -24.15 -47.88
N PHE A 269 26.50 -24.41 -46.72
CA PHE A 269 25.94 -25.26 -45.69
C PHE A 269 24.58 -24.73 -45.23
N ASN A 270 24.45 -23.45 -44.91
CA ASN A 270 23.18 -22.86 -44.48
C ASN A 270 22.08 -22.99 -45.53
N ASN A 271 22.42 -22.87 -46.82
CA ASN A 271 21.48 -23.06 -47.92
C ASN A 271 21.12 -24.53 -48.16
N LEU A 272 22.04 -25.46 -47.88
CA LEU A 272 21.81 -26.90 -48.01
C LEU A 272 21.09 -27.48 -46.79
N ALA A 273 21.36 -26.94 -45.62
CA ALA A 273 20.73 -27.24 -44.33
C ALA A 273 19.55 -26.29 -44.07
N SER A 274 18.80 -25.96 -45.12
CA SER A 274 17.55 -25.21 -45.02
C SER A 274 16.37 -26.04 -45.50
N ALA A 275 15.23 -25.82 -44.86
CA ALA A 275 13.95 -26.38 -45.27
C ALA A 275 12.87 -25.30 -45.20
N LYS A 276 11.87 -25.41 -46.07
CA LYS A 276 10.66 -24.59 -45.95
C LYS A 276 9.60 -25.44 -45.28
N VAL A 277 9.10 -24.97 -44.14
CA VAL A 277 7.98 -25.56 -43.41
C VAL A 277 6.95 -24.45 -43.25
N ASN A 278 5.72 -24.69 -43.69
CA ASN A 278 4.63 -23.71 -43.62
C ASN A 278 5.00 -22.28 -44.09
N LYS A 279 5.64 -22.17 -45.26
CA LYS A 279 6.16 -20.92 -45.88
C LYS A 279 7.31 -20.23 -45.13
N THR A 280 7.72 -20.73 -43.97
CA THR A 280 8.87 -20.24 -43.21
C THR A 280 10.14 -20.99 -43.64
N GLU A 281 11.19 -20.25 -44.01
CA GLU A 281 12.49 -20.84 -44.31
C GLU A 281 13.31 -21.00 -43.02
N ILE A 282 13.45 -22.25 -42.59
CA ILE A 282 14.22 -22.67 -41.43
C ILE A 282 15.63 -23.01 -41.91
N LYS A 283 16.66 -22.46 -41.25
CA LYS A 283 18.07 -22.75 -41.53
C LYS A 283 18.69 -23.28 -40.26
N LEU A 284 19.29 -24.48 -40.30
CA LEU A 284 19.74 -25.19 -39.10
C LEU A 284 20.67 -24.34 -38.22
N VAL A 285 21.64 -23.65 -38.84
CA VAL A 285 22.60 -22.80 -38.12
C VAL A 285 21.91 -21.59 -37.47
N ASP A 286 20.96 -20.98 -38.16
CA ASP A 286 20.22 -19.84 -37.63
C ASP A 286 19.35 -20.28 -36.45
N GLU A 287 18.69 -21.45 -36.55
CA GLU A 287 17.89 -22.02 -35.46
C GLU A 287 18.73 -22.33 -34.22
N VAL A 288 19.89 -22.98 -34.39
CA VAL A 288 20.77 -23.24 -33.26
C VAL A 288 21.22 -21.93 -32.63
N ASN A 289 21.54 -20.90 -33.42
CA ASN A 289 21.89 -19.59 -32.86
C ASN A 289 20.73 -18.98 -32.07
N SER A 290 19.50 -19.01 -32.60
CA SER A 290 18.33 -18.48 -31.88
C SER A 290 18.06 -19.24 -30.57
N ILE A 291 18.15 -20.57 -30.59
CA ILE A 291 17.99 -21.40 -29.38
C ILE A 291 19.09 -21.12 -28.34
N VAL A 292 20.34 -20.96 -28.79
CA VAL A 292 21.48 -20.59 -27.95
C VAL A 292 21.27 -19.23 -27.30
N THR A 293 20.74 -18.24 -28.04
CA THR A 293 20.39 -16.93 -27.49
C THR A 293 19.27 -17.05 -26.45
N VAL A 294 18.17 -17.74 -26.77
CA VAL A 294 17.06 -18.01 -25.83
C VAL A 294 17.56 -18.65 -24.54
N TYR A 295 18.42 -19.66 -24.66
CA TYR A 295 18.97 -20.35 -23.50
C TYR A 295 19.88 -19.43 -22.66
N THR A 296 20.66 -18.56 -23.30
CA THR A 296 21.49 -17.57 -22.61
C THR A 296 20.64 -16.55 -21.85
N ASP A 297 19.56 -16.06 -22.44
CA ASP A 297 18.63 -15.13 -21.80
C ASP A 297 17.91 -15.80 -20.63
N TYR A 298 17.46 -17.05 -20.80
CA TYR A 298 16.86 -17.86 -19.74
C TYR A 298 17.80 -18.03 -18.55
N LEU A 299 19.06 -18.40 -18.81
CA LEU A 299 20.04 -18.55 -17.74
C LEU A 299 20.33 -17.22 -17.04
N THR A 300 20.40 -16.12 -17.80
CA THR A 300 20.58 -14.77 -17.23
C THR A 300 19.42 -14.41 -16.31
N LEU A 301 18.18 -14.68 -16.75
CA LEU A 301 16.97 -14.49 -15.95
C LEU A 301 17.00 -15.35 -14.68
N ASN A 302 17.28 -16.64 -14.83
CA ASN A 302 17.36 -17.57 -13.71
C ASN A 302 18.42 -17.14 -12.67
N ASN A 303 19.55 -16.58 -13.10
CA ASN A 303 20.57 -16.07 -12.19
C ASN A 303 20.08 -14.90 -11.33
N TYR A 304 19.23 -14.04 -11.88
CA TYR A 304 18.58 -13.01 -11.08
C TYR A 304 17.55 -13.63 -10.13
N LEU A 305 16.69 -14.53 -10.61
CA LEU A 305 15.62 -15.14 -9.82
C LEU A 305 16.11 -16.06 -8.69
N ARG A 306 17.36 -16.54 -8.75
CA ARG A 306 17.98 -17.32 -7.65
C ARG A 306 18.48 -16.47 -6.50
N LYS A 307 18.50 -15.15 -6.62
CA LYS A 307 18.85 -14.27 -5.50
C LYS A 307 17.72 -14.27 -4.49
N GLU A 308 18.07 -14.36 -3.21
CA GLU A 308 17.10 -14.26 -2.11
C GLU A 308 16.33 -12.94 -2.14
N THR A 309 17.02 -11.85 -2.48
CA THR A 309 16.43 -10.52 -2.64
C THR A 309 16.96 -9.81 -3.87
N LEU A 310 16.13 -8.93 -4.45
CA LEU A 310 16.46 -8.08 -5.57
C LEU A 310 16.33 -6.61 -5.18
N THR A 311 17.20 -5.76 -5.76
CA THR A 311 16.97 -4.31 -5.77
C THR A 311 15.99 -3.93 -6.89
N LYS A 312 15.48 -2.69 -6.87
CA LYS A 312 14.61 -2.16 -7.93
C LYS A 312 15.28 -2.21 -9.30
N GLU A 313 16.55 -1.81 -9.40
CA GLU A 313 17.31 -1.84 -10.66
C GLU A 313 17.53 -3.28 -11.15
N GLU A 314 17.74 -4.23 -10.23
CA GLU A 314 17.86 -5.64 -10.59
C GLU A 314 16.53 -6.22 -11.06
N MET A 315 15.42 -5.84 -10.43
CA MET A 315 14.07 -6.19 -10.90
C MET A 315 13.80 -5.61 -12.29
N THR A 316 14.22 -4.36 -12.58
CA THR A 316 14.12 -3.81 -13.95
C THR A 316 14.92 -4.65 -14.95
N LYS A 317 16.13 -5.10 -14.59
CA LYS A 317 16.91 -6.01 -15.45
C LYS A 317 16.24 -7.37 -15.64
N VAL A 318 15.57 -7.90 -14.61
CA VAL A 318 14.74 -9.12 -14.72
C VAL A 318 13.64 -8.93 -15.76
N LEU A 319 12.91 -7.81 -15.70
CA LEU A 319 11.83 -7.52 -16.65
C LEU A 319 12.36 -7.31 -18.08
N ASP A 320 13.45 -6.54 -18.25
CA ASP A 320 14.11 -6.33 -19.55
C ASP A 320 14.63 -7.65 -20.17
N THR A 321 15.24 -8.50 -19.33
CA THR A 321 15.72 -9.83 -19.75
C THR A 321 14.54 -10.72 -20.11
N THR A 322 13.44 -10.66 -19.37
CA THR A 322 12.21 -11.41 -19.66
C THR A 322 11.61 -10.98 -21.00
N LYS A 323 11.53 -9.67 -21.29
CA LYS A 323 11.10 -9.16 -22.60
C LYS A 323 11.99 -9.66 -23.73
N THR A 324 13.30 -9.62 -23.53
CA THR A 324 14.29 -10.08 -24.51
C THR A 324 14.14 -11.59 -24.76
N LEU A 325 14.00 -12.37 -23.69
CA LEU A 325 13.74 -13.81 -23.75
C LEU A 325 12.45 -14.12 -24.52
N VAL A 326 11.34 -13.46 -24.17
CA VAL A 326 10.06 -13.60 -24.88
C VAL A 326 10.24 -13.23 -26.35
N HIS A 327 10.91 -12.12 -26.68
CA HIS A 327 11.16 -11.79 -28.08
C HIS A 327 11.91 -12.90 -28.80
N ASN A 328 13.02 -13.37 -28.24
CA ASN A 328 13.92 -14.34 -28.86
C ASN A 328 13.29 -15.74 -28.98
N VAL A 329 12.47 -16.19 -28.02
CA VAL A 329 11.71 -17.45 -28.10
C VAL A 329 10.81 -17.44 -29.31
N PHE A 330 10.10 -16.33 -29.54
CA PHE A 330 9.20 -16.16 -30.67
C PHE A 330 9.91 -15.73 -31.97
N GLU A 331 11.25 -15.61 -31.99
CA GLU A 331 12.04 -15.48 -33.22
C GLU A 331 12.62 -16.83 -33.68
N VAL A 332 12.52 -17.89 -32.86
CA VAL A 332 12.87 -19.27 -33.26
C VAL A 332 11.93 -19.70 -34.39
N LYS A 333 12.45 -19.86 -35.61
CA LYS A 333 11.59 -20.07 -36.79
C LYS A 333 10.92 -21.42 -36.78
N THR A 334 11.55 -22.40 -36.15
CA THR A 334 10.96 -23.72 -35.90
C THR A 334 9.69 -23.55 -35.08
N LEU A 335 9.75 -22.84 -33.94
CA LEU A 335 8.56 -22.55 -33.12
C LEU A 335 7.53 -21.72 -33.89
N ASN A 336 7.94 -20.70 -34.66
CA ASN A 336 6.99 -19.94 -35.47
C ASN A 336 6.30 -20.77 -36.56
N ALA A 337 6.96 -21.78 -37.12
CA ALA A 337 6.39 -22.62 -38.18
C ALA A 337 5.30 -23.56 -37.65
N VAL A 338 5.41 -24.03 -36.40
CA VAL A 338 4.51 -25.03 -35.80
C VAL A 338 3.74 -24.54 -34.56
N GLY A 339 4.02 -23.35 -34.05
CA GLY A 339 3.56 -22.85 -32.74
C GLY A 339 2.05 -22.75 -32.62
N ASN A 340 1.36 -22.35 -33.69
CA ASN A 340 -0.11 -22.31 -33.74
C ASN A 340 -0.77 -23.69 -33.55
N TYR A 341 -0.04 -24.77 -33.81
CA TYR A 341 -0.53 -26.14 -33.71
C TYR A 341 -0.09 -26.81 -32.41
N ILE A 342 1.12 -26.51 -31.95
CA ILE A 342 1.68 -27.06 -30.71
C ILE A 342 1.03 -26.40 -29.48
N LEU A 343 0.86 -25.08 -29.47
CA LEU A 343 0.40 -24.35 -28.29
C LEU A 343 -0.97 -24.85 -27.78
N PRO A 344 -2.01 -25.03 -28.62
CA PRO A 344 -3.28 -25.57 -28.15
C PRO A 344 -3.17 -26.95 -27.51
N LYS A 345 -2.27 -27.80 -28.01
CA LYS A 345 -2.05 -29.17 -27.51
C LYS A 345 -1.27 -29.20 -26.22
N VAL A 346 -0.26 -28.34 -26.08
CA VAL A 346 0.45 -28.17 -24.80
C VAL A 346 -0.53 -27.72 -23.71
N ILE A 347 -1.45 -26.81 -24.05
CA ILE A 347 -2.49 -26.35 -23.13
C ILE A 347 -3.48 -27.47 -22.78
N GLU A 348 -3.96 -28.25 -23.77
CA GLU A 348 -4.80 -29.43 -23.52
C GLU A 348 -4.08 -30.44 -22.62
N GLY A 349 -2.79 -30.69 -22.84
CA GLY A 349 -1.99 -31.56 -21.97
C GLY A 349 -1.91 -31.05 -20.53
N ILE A 350 -1.66 -29.75 -20.33
CA ILE A 350 -1.61 -29.14 -18.98
C ILE A 350 -2.96 -29.24 -18.26
N LEU A 351 -4.08 -29.13 -18.98
CA LEU A 351 -5.42 -29.08 -18.40
C LEU A 351 -6.09 -30.45 -18.23
N ASP A 352 -5.95 -31.34 -19.22
CA ASP A 352 -6.77 -32.53 -19.36
C ASP A 352 -6.00 -33.84 -19.12
N ASP A 353 -4.66 -33.82 -19.15
CA ASP A 353 -3.81 -35.01 -18.97
C ASP A 353 -3.07 -35.00 -17.62
N PRO A 354 -3.49 -35.85 -16.64
CA PRO A 354 -2.86 -35.91 -15.33
C PRO A 354 -1.43 -36.44 -15.36
N ASP A 355 -0.99 -37.11 -16.44
CA ASP A 355 0.36 -37.63 -16.62
C ASP A 355 1.25 -36.72 -17.48
N TYR A 356 0.75 -35.55 -17.88
CA TYR A 356 1.52 -34.60 -18.68
C TYR A 356 2.75 -34.10 -17.92
N SER A 357 3.84 -33.85 -18.66
CA SER A 357 5.14 -33.48 -18.09
C SER A 357 5.13 -32.10 -17.40
N ILE A 358 4.18 -31.24 -17.76
CA ILE A 358 4.01 -29.90 -17.19
C ILE A 358 2.65 -29.89 -16.48
N LYS A 359 2.67 -29.75 -15.15
CA LYS A 359 1.46 -29.69 -14.33
C LYS A 359 1.29 -28.32 -13.71
N LEU A 360 0.05 -27.93 -13.45
CA LEU A 360 -0.23 -26.79 -12.59
C LEU A 360 0.25 -27.09 -11.16
N PRO A 361 0.87 -26.12 -10.46
CA PRO A 361 1.22 -26.26 -9.05
C PRO A 361 -0.01 -26.61 -8.18
N GLU A 362 0.19 -27.40 -7.13
CA GLU A 362 -0.89 -27.80 -6.22
C GLU A 362 -1.63 -26.59 -5.62
N SER A 363 -0.89 -25.52 -5.29
CA SER A 363 -1.45 -24.26 -4.78
C SER A 363 -2.46 -23.59 -5.73
N ILE A 364 -2.34 -23.81 -7.05
CA ILE A 364 -3.32 -23.32 -8.03
C ILE A 364 -4.55 -24.23 -8.06
N THR A 365 -4.37 -25.53 -7.91
CA THR A 365 -5.45 -26.51 -8.04
C THR A 365 -6.32 -26.65 -6.79
N GLU A 366 -5.77 -26.35 -5.60
CA GLU A 366 -6.48 -26.43 -4.32
C GLU A 366 -7.43 -25.24 -4.09
N GLU A 367 -7.11 -24.06 -4.62
CA GLU A 367 -7.93 -22.86 -4.47
C GLU A 367 -8.90 -22.72 -5.66
N GLU A 368 -10.19 -22.93 -5.43
CA GLU A 368 -11.23 -23.01 -6.47
C GLU A 368 -11.26 -21.78 -7.39
N ALA A 369 -11.16 -20.57 -6.82
CA ALA A 369 -11.14 -19.33 -7.58
C ALA A 369 -9.89 -19.21 -8.47
N ILE A 370 -8.70 -19.51 -7.94
CA ILE A 370 -7.44 -19.47 -8.70
C ILE A 370 -7.45 -20.54 -9.80
N ASN A 371 -7.95 -21.74 -9.50
CA ASN A 371 -8.08 -22.82 -10.48
C ASN A 371 -9.02 -22.42 -11.63
N LEU A 372 -10.20 -21.84 -11.31
CA LEU A 372 -11.17 -21.36 -12.29
C LEU A 372 -10.56 -20.32 -13.22
N ILE A 373 -9.88 -19.32 -12.65
CA ILE A 373 -9.22 -18.24 -13.39
C ILE A 373 -8.10 -18.79 -14.28
N THR A 374 -7.22 -19.63 -13.71
CA THR A 374 -6.07 -20.21 -14.42
C THR A 374 -6.52 -21.10 -15.57
N THR A 375 -7.50 -21.98 -15.30
CA THR A 375 -8.08 -22.86 -16.32
C THR A 375 -8.75 -22.06 -17.43
N SER A 376 -9.48 -20.98 -17.08
CA SER A 376 -10.10 -20.09 -18.08
C SER A 376 -9.05 -19.34 -18.91
N ALA A 377 -7.96 -18.87 -18.30
CA ALA A 377 -6.84 -18.24 -18.98
C ALA A 377 -6.16 -19.20 -19.96
N LEU A 378 -5.88 -20.43 -19.54
CA LEU A 378 -5.30 -21.45 -20.41
C LEU A 378 -6.25 -21.81 -21.56
N ARG A 379 -7.53 -22.05 -21.29
CA ARG A 379 -8.54 -22.31 -22.35
C ARG A 379 -8.71 -21.14 -23.31
N SER A 380 -8.57 -19.90 -22.84
CA SER A 380 -8.57 -18.72 -23.69
C SER A 380 -7.32 -18.67 -24.57
N LEU A 381 -6.14 -18.82 -23.97
CA LEU A 381 -4.83 -18.86 -24.66
C LEU A 381 -4.79 -19.89 -25.79
N LYS A 382 -5.48 -21.02 -25.63
CA LYS A 382 -5.63 -22.05 -26.67
C LYS A 382 -6.16 -21.51 -28.00
N ASN A 383 -7.00 -20.48 -27.96
CA ASN A 383 -7.64 -19.89 -29.14
C ASN A 383 -6.83 -18.72 -29.74
N HIS A 384 -5.72 -18.32 -29.10
CA HIS A 384 -4.82 -17.29 -29.63
C HIS A 384 -3.79 -17.91 -30.55
N ASP A 385 -3.48 -17.20 -31.65
CA ASP A 385 -2.33 -17.57 -32.46
C ASP A 385 -1.01 -17.29 -31.70
N PHE A 386 0.05 -17.97 -32.11
CA PHE A 386 1.37 -17.88 -31.51
C PHE A 386 1.92 -16.46 -31.52
N SER A 387 1.61 -15.66 -32.55
CA SER A 387 2.04 -14.25 -32.59
C SER A 387 1.30 -13.40 -31.55
N ASN A 388 0.03 -13.66 -31.29
CA ASN A 388 -0.76 -12.97 -30.28
C ASN A 388 -0.28 -13.36 -28.88
N VAL A 389 0.13 -14.61 -28.66
CA VAL A 389 0.71 -15.04 -27.38
C VAL A 389 2.01 -14.30 -27.08
N LYS A 390 2.86 -14.03 -28.08
CA LYS A 390 4.03 -13.15 -27.92
C LYS A 390 3.62 -11.79 -27.35
N ASN A 391 2.61 -11.16 -27.96
CA ASN A 391 2.14 -9.83 -27.55
C ASN A 391 1.52 -9.86 -26.15
N ILE A 392 0.70 -10.87 -25.84
CA ILE A 392 0.14 -11.07 -24.50
C ILE A 392 1.23 -11.14 -23.44
N LEU A 393 2.28 -11.96 -23.66
CA LEU A 393 3.39 -12.09 -22.72
C LEU A 393 4.15 -10.76 -22.56
N LEU A 394 4.42 -10.05 -23.66
CA LEU A 394 5.07 -8.74 -23.60
C LEU A 394 4.23 -7.68 -22.87
N ASP A 395 2.91 -7.72 -23.03
CA ASP A 395 1.99 -6.82 -22.34
C ASP A 395 1.89 -7.14 -20.84
N LEU A 396 1.91 -8.41 -20.45
CA LEU A 396 2.01 -8.83 -19.06
C LEU A 396 3.32 -8.35 -18.42
N VAL A 397 4.46 -8.49 -19.10
CA VAL A 397 5.74 -7.97 -18.59
C VAL A 397 5.71 -6.45 -18.48
N SER A 398 5.10 -5.76 -19.44
CA SER A 398 4.92 -4.29 -19.38
C SER A 398 4.00 -3.87 -18.22
N THR A 399 3.03 -4.70 -17.85
CA THR A 399 2.19 -4.48 -16.66
C THR A 399 3.03 -4.57 -15.39
N LEU A 400 3.89 -5.59 -15.29
CA LEU A 400 4.82 -5.74 -14.17
C LEU A 400 5.81 -4.56 -14.08
N GLU A 401 6.20 -3.95 -15.20
CA GLU A 401 7.01 -2.73 -15.18
C GLU A 401 6.28 -1.54 -14.56
N ILE A 402 4.98 -1.36 -14.80
CA ILE A 402 4.17 -0.31 -14.16
C ILE A 402 4.17 -0.53 -12.64
N VAL A 403 3.98 -1.77 -12.19
CA VAL A 403 4.01 -2.14 -10.76
C VAL A 403 5.40 -1.93 -10.16
N ASN A 404 6.47 -2.27 -10.88
CA ASN A 404 7.86 -2.07 -10.44
C ASN A 404 8.23 -0.58 -10.37
N ASN A 405 7.82 0.22 -11.35
CA ASN A 405 8.09 1.66 -11.39
C ASN A 405 7.48 2.37 -10.17
N ASN A 406 6.36 1.85 -9.66
CA ASN A 406 5.67 2.28 -8.45
C ASN A 406 6.19 1.64 -7.15
N ASN A 407 7.35 0.97 -7.17
CA ASN A 407 8.00 0.35 -6.00
C ASN A 407 7.22 -0.79 -5.33
N ILE A 408 6.23 -1.38 -6.01
CA ILE A 408 5.41 -2.46 -5.43
C ILE A 408 6.01 -3.83 -5.74
N LEU A 409 6.49 -4.06 -6.98
CA LEU A 409 6.89 -5.40 -7.42
C LEU A 409 8.09 -5.95 -6.65
N THR A 410 9.12 -5.14 -6.39
CA THR A 410 10.34 -5.58 -5.71
C THR A 410 10.09 -6.05 -4.27
N PRO A 411 9.39 -5.28 -3.39
CA PRO A 411 9.03 -5.76 -2.06
C PRO A 411 8.19 -7.04 -2.08
N VAL A 412 7.20 -7.14 -2.99
CA VAL A 412 6.34 -8.32 -3.13
C VAL A 412 7.13 -9.54 -3.61
N TYR A 413 8.08 -9.36 -4.51
CA TYR A 413 8.96 -10.46 -4.92
C TYR A 413 9.85 -10.92 -3.76
N ASN A 414 10.45 -9.96 -3.04
CA ASN A 414 11.36 -10.28 -1.94
C ASN A 414 10.65 -11.03 -0.82
N SER A 415 9.42 -10.65 -0.47
CA SER A 415 8.63 -11.35 0.56
C SER A 415 8.33 -12.80 0.19
N ILE A 416 7.94 -13.06 -1.07
CA ILE A 416 7.71 -14.42 -1.57
C ILE A 416 9.00 -15.23 -1.59
N SER A 417 10.11 -14.62 -2.04
CA SER A 417 11.41 -15.27 -2.17
C SER A 417 12.05 -15.63 -0.81
N THR A 418 11.91 -14.76 0.19
CA THR A 418 12.41 -15.02 1.56
C THR A 418 11.46 -15.86 2.39
N GLY A 419 10.18 -15.96 2.00
CA GLY A 419 9.12 -16.57 2.80
C GLY A 419 8.62 -15.67 3.95
N GLU A 420 9.02 -14.40 3.98
CA GLU A 420 8.54 -13.41 4.94
C GLU A 420 7.30 -12.71 4.37
N GLU A 421 6.11 -13.20 4.69
CA GLU A 421 4.86 -12.62 4.20
C GLU A 421 4.71 -11.15 4.60
N LEU A 422 4.40 -10.29 3.62
CA LEU A 422 4.01 -8.90 3.88
C LEU A 422 2.69 -8.88 4.64
N SER A 423 2.62 -8.04 5.68
CA SER A 423 1.36 -7.78 6.36
C SER A 423 0.41 -6.98 5.45
N THR A 424 -0.88 -7.00 5.74
CA THR A 424 -1.87 -6.16 5.04
C THR A 424 -1.50 -4.67 5.08
N GLU A 425 -0.94 -4.22 6.20
CA GLU A 425 -0.48 -2.84 6.39
C GLU A 425 0.66 -2.49 5.44
N ASP A 426 1.61 -3.41 5.24
CA ASP A 426 2.72 -3.21 4.30
C ASP A 426 2.20 -3.03 2.87
N TYR A 427 1.19 -3.81 2.45
CA TYR A 427 0.56 -3.63 1.15
C TYR A 427 -0.13 -2.27 1.01
N PHE A 428 -0.81 -1.79 2.06
CA PHE A 428 -1.43 -0.47 2.04
C PHE A 428 -0.38 0.65 1.93
N VAL A 429 0.73 0.56 2.65
CA VAL A 429 1.85 1.52 2.55
C VAL A 429 2.44 1.52 1.13
N LEU A 430 2.63 0.35 0.52
CA LEU A 430 3.14 0.24 -0.85
C LEU A 430 2.18 0.85 -1.88
N ILE A 431 0.88 0.60 -1.77
CA ILE A 431 -0.12 1.17 -2.68
C ILE A 431 -0.25 2.69 -2.46
N LYS A 432 -0.26 3.15 -1.21
CA LYS A 432 -0.35 4.58 -0.87
C LYS A 432 0.86 5.39 -1.33
N SER A 433 2.04 4.77 -1.38
CA SER A 433 3.27 5.40 -1.89
C SER A 433 3.44 5.32 -3.41
N SER A 434 2.51 4.66 -4.13
CA SER A 434 2.49 4.67 -5.58
C SER A 434 2.10 6.05 -6.15
N ASN A 435 2.45 6.30 -7.41
CA ASN A 435 2.15 7.57 -8.06
C ASN A 435 0.64 7.76 -8.29
N ASP A 436 0.19 9.00 -8.47
CA ASP A 436 -1.22 9.34 -8.64
C ASP A 436 -1.86 8.63 -9.85
N THR A 437 -1.11 8.40 -10.92
CA THR A 437 -1.61 7.75 -12.15
C THR A 437 -1.63 6.23 -12.08
N PHE A 438 -1.09 5.61 -11.02
CA PHE A 438 -0.88 4.16 -10.94
C PHE A 438 -2.16 3.36 -11.18
N SER A 439 -3.28 3.79 -10.57
CA SER A 439 -4.59 3.14 -10.70
C SER A 439 -5.09 3.12 -12.14
N THR A 440 -4.93 4.24 -12.85
CA THR A 440 -5.34 4.38 -14.26
C THR A 440 -4.37 3.63 -15.16
N ASP A 441 -3.06 3.81 -14.97
CA ASP A 441 -2.02 3.16 -15.79
C ASP A 441 -2.11 1.63 -15.73
N ILE A 442 -2.31 1.06 -14.54
CA ILE A 442 -2.42 -0.39 -14.36
C ILE A 442 -3.75 -0.94 -14.89
N SER A 443 -4.86 -0.23 -14.64
CA SER A 443 -6.20 -0.61 -15.09
C SER A 443 -6.30 -0.59 -16.61
N ASP A 444 -5.85 0.49 -17.25
CA ASP A 444 -5.82 0.63 -18.70
C ASP A 444 -4.90 -0.42 -19.32
N LYS A 445 -3.72 -0.66 -18.73
CA LYS A 445 -2.80 -1.65 -19.26
C LYS A 445 -3.37 -3.06 -19.17
N LEU A 446 -3.90 -3.47 -18.02
CA LEU A 446 -4.49 -4.79 -17.82
C LEU A 446 -5.68 -5.04 -18.75
N THR A 447 -6.59 -4.06 -18.87
CA THR A 447 -7.76 -4.15 -19.76
C THR A 447 -7.42 -3.99 -21.25
N SER A 448 -6.19 -3.58 -21.59
CA SER A 448 -5.71 -3.63 -22.98
C SER A 448 -5.28 -5.03 -23.41
N ILE A 449 -4.97 -5.93 -22.47
CA ILE A 449 -4.45 -7.27 -22.77
C ILE A 449 -5.58 -8.16 -23.29
N SER A 450 -5.44 -8.67 -24.52
CA SER A 450 -6.46 -9.52 -25.15
C SER A 450 -6.84 -10.74 -24.31
N LEU A 451 -5.87 -11.37 -23.64
CA LEU A 451 -6.12 -12.49 -22.73
C LEU A 451 -7.02 -12.07 -21.55
N ILE A 452 -6.68 -10.97 -20.88
CA ILE A 452 -7.47 -10.44 -19.74
C ILE A 452 -8.89 -10.12 -20.20
N ASN A 453 -9.03 -9.55 -21.40
CA ASN A 453 -10.33 -9.24 -21.99
C ASN A 453 -11.18 -10.49 -22.26
N ASP A 454 -10.54 -11.56 -22.70
CA ASP A 454 -11.22 -12.82 -22.94
C ASP A 454 -11.65 -13.52 -21.64
N ILE A 455 -10.88 -13.38 -20.56
CA ILE A 455 -11.19 -13.98 -19.26
C ILE A 455 -11.87 -13.04 -18.27
N SER A 456 -12.11 -11.78 -18.63
CA SER A 456 -12.73 -10.79 -17.73
C SER A 456 -14.04 -11.30 -17.12
N PRO A 457 -14.96 -11.95 -17.87
CA PRO A 457 -16.15 -12.55 -17.25
C PRO A 457 -15.80 -13.57 -16.16
N SER A 458 -14.86 -14.49 -16.42
CA SER A 458 -14.39 -15.47 -15.43
C SER A 458 -13.69 -14.85 -14.23
N LEU A 459 -12.95 -13.74 -14.42
CA LEU A 459 -12.31 -13.00 -13.33
C LEU A 459 -13.34 -12.36 -12.41
N ILE A 460 -14.39 -11.75 -12.97
CA ILE A 460 -15.48 -11.15 -12.19
C ILE A 460 -16.30 -12.25 -11.49
N ASP A 461 -16.68 -13.30 -12.21
CA ASP A 461 -17.43 -14.42 -11.62
C ASP A 461 -16.64 -15.09 -10.49
N GLY A 462 -15.35 -15.37 -10.68
CA GLY A 462 -14.51 -15.95 -9.63
C GLY A 462 -14.32 -15.04 -8.41
N GLY A 463 -14.22 -13.73 -8.63
CA GLY A 463 -14.17 -12.74 -7.54
C GLY A 463 -15.49 -12.65 -6.76
N LEU A 464 -16.63 -12.69 -7.45
CA LEU A 464 -17.95 -12.69 -6.83
C LEU A 464 -18.22 -14.00 -6.10
N ASP A 465 -17.83 -15.14 -6.66
CA ASP A 465 -17.94 -16.45 -6.02
C ASP A 465 -17.15 -16.53 -4.71
N ALA A 466 -15.91 -16.02 -4.71
CA ALA A 466 -15.10 -15.92 -3.50
C ALA A 466 -15.74 -15.01 -2.44
N LEU A 467 -16.31 -13.87 -2.85
CA LEU A 467 -17.03 -12.95 -1.96
C LEU A 467 -18.27 -13.63 -1.35
N PHE A 468 -19.09 -14.29 -2.17
CA PHE A 468 -20.30 -14.97 -1.71
C PHE A 468 -19.97 -16.16 -0.80
N THR A 469 -18.91 -16.91 -1.12
CA THR A 469 -18.38 -17.99 -0.28
C THR A 469 -17.93 -17.45 1.09
N PHE A 470 -17.20 -16.33 1.11
CA PHE A 470 -16.81 -15.66 2.36
C PHE A 470 -18.03 -15.26 3.20
N LEU A 471 -19.09 -14.79 2.55
CA LEU A 471 -20.36 -14.44 3.19
C LEU A 471 -21.27 -15.65 3.47
N LYS A 472 -20.87 -16.86 3.06
CA LYS A 472 -21.64 -18.12 3.18
C LYS A 472 -22.98 -18.08 2.43
N ILE A 473 -22.99 -17.48 1.25
CA ILE A 473 -24.12 -17.38 0.33
C ILE A 473 -23.81 -18.22 -0.92
N ASP A 474 -24.80 -18.86 -1.51
CA ASP A 474 -24.64 -19.54 -2.80
C ASP A 474 -24.54 -18.50 -3.93
N TYR A 475 -23.48 -18.58 -4.75
CA TYR A 475 -23.34 -17.78 -5.96
C TYR A 475 -23.70 -18.59 -7.21
N SER A 476 -24.42 -17.95 -8.13
CA SER A 476 -24.66 -18.48 -9.48
C SER A 476 -24.05 -17.55 -10.52
N THR A 477 -23.26 -18.08 -11.43
CA THR A 477 -22.62 -17.28 -12.48
C THR A 477 -23.65 -16.53 -13.33
N ASN A 478 -23.37 -15.25 -13.60
CA ASN A 478 -24.16 -14.45 -14.53
C ASN A 478 -23.50 -14.45 -15.90
N ASN A 479 -24.29 -14.35 -16.97
CA ASN A 479 -23.74 -14.26 -18.33
C ASN A 479 -23.25 -12.83 -18.61
N ILE A 480 -22.23 -12.38 -17.88
CA ILE A 480 -21.62 -11.05 -18.05
C ILE A 480 -20.98 -10.97 -19.43
N THR A 481 -21.33 -9.94 -20.20
CA THR A 481 -20.70 -9.71 -21.51
C THR A 481 -19.23 -9.28 -21.33
N LYS A 482 -18.36 -9.57 -22.32
CA LYS A 482 -16.94 -9.19 -22.23
C LYS A 482 -16.73 -7.69 -22.01
N GLU A 483 -17.44 -6.85 -22.77
CA GLU A 483 -17.36 -5.38 -22.67
C GLU A 483 -17.79 -4.88 -21.28
N LYS A 484 -18.86 -5.48 -20.73
CA LYS A 484 -19.31 -5.16 -19.39
C LYS A 484 -18.30 -5.61 -18.33
N ALA A 485 -17.80 -6.84 -18.43
CA ALA A 485 -16.81 -7.38 -17.51
C ALA A 485 -15.52 -6.54 -17.48
N GLN A 486 -15.07 -6.03 -18.64
CA GLN A 486 -13.93 -5.11 -18.71
C GLN A 486 -14.20 -3.79 -17.98
N THR A 487 -15.38 -3.20 -18.18
CA THR A 487 -15.77 -1.96 -17.50
C THR A 487 -15.81 -2.17 -15.98
N VAL A 488 -16.39 -3.29 -15.54
CA VAL A 488 -16.46 -3.68 -14.13
C VAL A 488 -15.06 -3.88 -13.56
N LEU A 489 -14.22 -4.67 -14.23
CA LEU A 489 -12.84 -4.94 -13.80
C LEU A 489 -12.02 -3.65 -13.69
N SER A 490 -12.09 -2.79 -14.70
CA SER A 490 -11.38 -1.51 -14.73
C SER A 490 -11.83 -0.60 -13.58
N THR A 491 -13.15 -0.53 -13.36
CA THR A 491 -13.74 0.28 -12.27
C THR A 491 -13.35 -0.25 -10.90
N ILE A 492 -13.42 -1.57 -10.68
CA ILE A 492 -13.03 -2.18 -9.40
C ILE A 492 -11.55 -1.92 -9.13
N LEU A 493 -10.67 -2.20 -10.09
CA LEU A 493 -9.23 -2.02 -9.93
C LEU A 493 -8.87 -0.56 -9.63
N SER A 494 -9.38 0.39 -10.42
CA SER A 494 -9.02 1.80 -10.24
C SER A 494 -9.54 2.34 -8.91
N ASN A 495 -10.82 2.10 -8.58
CA ASN A 495 -11.43 2.60 -7.35
C ASN A 495 -10.89 1.89 -6.10
N ALA A 496 -10.53 0.60 -6.17
CA ALA A 496 -9.92 -0.08 -5.04
C ALA A 496 -8.52 0.49 -4.74
N ILE A 497 -7.69 0.68 -5.76
CA ILE A 497 -6.35 1.26 -5.60
C ILE A 497 -6.43 2.69 -5.07
N ASP A 498 -7.29 3.53 -5.67
CA ASP A 498 -7.40 4.93 -5.26
C ASP A 498 -8.08 5.06 -3.88
N GLY A 499 -9.04 4.20 -3.56
CA GLY A 499 -9.61 4.11 -2.21
C GLY A 499 -8.58 3.70 -1.15
N ILE A 500 -7.66 2.77 -1.46
CA ILE A 500 -6.57 2.41 -0.54
C ILE A 500 -5.62 3.60 -0.33
N LYS A 501 -5.32 4.38 -1.38
CA LYS A 501 -4.48 5.57 -1.25
C LYS A 501 -5.07 6.62 -0.31
N THR A 502 -6.40 6.70 -0.20
CA THR A 502 -7.09 7.65 0.69
C THR A 502 -7.23 7.16 2.13
N LEU A 503 -6.89 5.90 2.43
CA LEU A 503 -6.92 5.41 3.81
C LEU A 503 -5.92 6.18 4.68
N ASP A 504 -6.38 6.71 5.81
CA ASP A 504 -5.50 7.32 6.81
C ASP A 504 -5.15 6.29 7.89
N ILE A 505 -4.12 5.50 7.61
CA ILE A 505 -3.57 4.46 8.50
C ILE A 505 -3.11 4.98 9.88
N ASN A 506 -2.93 6.30 10.04
CA ASN A 506 -2.57 6.92 11.31
C ASN A 506 -3.79 7.42 12.10
N SER A 507 -4.98 7.43 11.48
CA SER A 507 -6.22 7.77 12.16
C SER A 507 -6.84 6.53 12.80
N ASP A 508 -7.51 6.71 13.95
CA ASP A 508 -8.23 5.60 14.59
C ASP A 508 -9.36 5.04 13.72
N LEU A 509 -9.85 5.83 12.76
CA LEU A 509 -10.97 5.47 11.89
C LEU A 509 -10.51 4.87 10.56
N TYR A 510 -9.21 4.93 10.24
CA TYR A 510 -8.58 4.43 9.03
C TYR A 510 -9.13 4.95 7.68
N LEU A 511 -10.08 5.89 7.71
CA LEU A 511 -10.86 6.34 6.54
C LEU A 511 -10.79 7.85 6.37
N ASP A 512 -10.64 8.30 5.13
CA ASP A 512 -10.82 9.71 4.72
C ASP A 512 -12.18 9.91 4.02
N GLU A 513 -12.69 11.15 4.02
CA GLU A 513 -13.97 11.51 3.37
C GLU A 513 -14.02 11.08 1.90
N THR A 514 -12.89 11.14 1.17
CA THR A 514 -12.82 10.77 -0.24
C THR A 514 -12.91 9.26 -0.48
N THR A 515 -12.57 8.44 0.51
CA THR A 515 -12.63 6.97 0.46
C THR A 515 -14.04 6.48 0.12
N PHE A 516 -15.06 7.17 0.66
CA PHE A 516 -16.46 6.83 0.45
C PHE A 516 -16.89 6.91 -1.01
N ASN A 517 -16.37 7.86 -1.78
CA ASN A 517 -16.70 7.96 -3.21
C ASN A 517 -16.21 6.73 -4.00
N TYR A 518 -15.00 6.24 -3.70
CA TYR A 518 -14.45 5.04 -4.33
C TYR A 518 -15.24 3.79 -3.95
N ILE A 519 -15.61 3.64 -2.66
CA ILE A 519 -16.48 2.56 -2.20
C ILE A 519 -17.85 2.64 -2.88
N GLY A 520 -18.43 3.83 -2.98
CA GLY A 520 -19.72 4.07 -3.63
C GLY A 520 -19.72 3.68 -5.11
N ASN A 521 -18.63 3.95 -5.83
CA ASN A 521 -18.46 3.51 -7.22
C ASN A 521 -18.42 1.98 -7.33
N ILE A 522 -17.69 1.29 -6.45
CA ILE A 522 -17.62 -0.18 -6.44
C ILE A 522 -18.99 -0.79 -6.09
N LEU A 523 -19.64 -0.30 -5.03
CA LEU A 523 -20.96 -0.78 -4.61
C LEU A 523 -22.02 -0.54 -5.69
N SER A 524 -21.92 0.55 -6.46
CA SER A 524 -22.85 0.82 -7.57
C SER A 524 -22.81 -0.28 -8.65
N LEU A 525 -21.69 -0.97 -8.84
CA LEU A 525 -21.57 -2.08 -9.79
C LEU A 525 -22.43 -3.29 -9.37
N THR A 526 -22.62 -3.49 -8.06
CA THR A 526 -23.40 -4.62 -7.53
C THR A 526 -24.90 -4.51 -7.83
N LYS A 527 -25.41 -3.30 -8.10
CA LYS A 527 -26.80 -3.07 -8.53
C LYS A 527 -27.03 -3.30 -10.03
N ASP A 528 -25.98 -3.51 -10.80
CA ASP A 528 -26.12 -3.81 -12.22
C ASP A 528 -26.60 -5.25 -12.40
N ASN A 529 -27.78 -5.42 -12.99
CA ASN A 529 -28.39 -6.74 -13.23
C ASN A 529 -27.58 -7.62 -14.18
N GLU A 530 -26.65 -7.07 -14.96
CA GLU A 530 -25.70 -7.89 -15.72
C GLU A 530 -24.63 -8.51 -14.82
N VAL A 531 -24.25 -7.85 -13.72
CA VAL A 531 -23.20 -8.29 -12.77
C VAL A 531 -23.77 -9.19 -11.69
N LEU A 532 -24.81 -8.75 -10.98
CA LEU A 532 -25.55 -9.54 -10.01
C LEU A 532 -27.04 -9.54 -10.37
N SER A 533 -27.65 -10.70 -10.42
CA SER A 533 -29.11 -10.77 -10.55
C SER A 533 -29.78 -10.09 -9.36
N THR A 534 -31.02 -9.63 -9.53
CA THR A 534 -31.78 -9.00 -8.44
C THR A 534 -31.87 -9.90 -7.21
N THR A 535 -31.98 -11.22 -7.38
CA THR A 535 -31.97 -12.18 -6.28
C THR A 535 -30.62 -12.19 -5.56
N GLN A 536 -29.51 -12.31 -6.28
CA GLN A 536 -28.17 -12.31 -5.67
C GLN A 536 -27.82 -11.00 -4.97
N TYR A 537 -28.24 -9.86 -5.52
CA TYR A 537 -28.08 -8.57 -4.86
C TYR A 537 -28.86 -8.51 -3.54
N ASN A 538 -30.08 -9.05 -3.52
CA ASN A 538 -30.88 -9.13 -2.31
C ASN A 538 -30.24 -10.07 -1.28
N ASP A 539 -29.78 -11.26 -1.70
CA ASP A 539 -29.10 -12.22 -0.81
C ASP A 539 -27.82 -11.62 -0.20
N LEU A 540 -27.03 -10.90 -1.02
CA LEU A 540 -25.87 -10.13 -0.56
C LEU A 540 -26.29 -9.08 0.48
N THR A 541 -27.34 -8.31 0.20
CA THR A 541 -27.86 -7.28 1.11
C THR A 541 -28.33 -7.91 2.42
N GLU A 542 -29.13 -8.98 2.39
CA GLU A 542 -29.60 -9.71 3.58
C GLU A 542 -28.45 -10.26 4.43
N SER A 543 -27.37 -10.70 3.78
CA SER A 543 -26.20 -11.24 4.49
C SER A 543 -25.37 -10.14 5.14
N VAL A 544 -25.22 -9.00 4.47
CA VAL A 544 -24.66 -7.78 5.08
C VAL A 544 -25.54 -7.32 6.25
N GLN A 545 -26.86 -7.32 6.11
CA GLN A 545 -27.80 -7.01 7.19
C GLN A 545 -27.60 -7.96 8.38
N SER A 546 -27.47 -9.27 8.14
CA SER A 546 -27.20 -10.25 9.20
C SER A 546 -25.88 -10.00 9.92
N LEU A 547 -24.81 -9.63 9.19
CA LEU A 547 -23.52 -9.31 9.80
C LEU A 547 -23.58 -8.04 10.64
N LEU A 548 -24.30 -7.01 10.16
CA LEU A 548 -24.52 -5.78 10.91
C LEU A 548 -25.33 -6.03 12.18
N ASN A 549 -26.34 -6.90 12.13
CA ASN A 549 -27.13 -7.29 13.31
C ASN A 549 -26.33 -8.07 14.37
N MET A 550 -25.19 -8.66 13.99
CA MET A 550 -24.28 -9.31 14.94
C MET A 550 -23.38 -8.30 15.68
N LEU A 551 -23.28 -7.06 15.21
CA LEU A 551 -22.58 -6.01 15.93
C LEU A 551 -23.45 -5.56 17.11
N GLU A 552 -22.96 -5.76 18.33
CA GLU A 552 -23.59 -5.22 19.54
C GLU A 552 -23.43 -3.70 19.59
N LEU A 553 -24.24 -3.00 18.80
CA LEU A 553 -24.28 -1.55 18.79
C LEU A 553 -25.12 -1.03 19.96
N PRO A 554 -24.72 0.08 20.60
CA PRO A 554 -25.43 0.65 21.75
C PRO A 554 -26.78 1.31 21.39
N PHE A 555 -27.17 1.29 20.11
CA PHE A 555 -28.40 1.86 19.58
C PHE A 555 -28.98 0.99 18.47
N ASN A 556 -30.30 1.01 18.30
CA ASN A 556 -30.99 0.27 17.25
C ASN A 556 -30.71 0.90 15.87
N ILE A 557 -30.16 0.11 14.95
CA ILE A 557 -29.95 0.46 13.55
C ILE A 557 -30.77 -0.39 12.58
N ASP A 558 -31.70 -1.21 13.08
CA ASP A 558 -32.51 -2.15 12.29
C ASP A 558 -33.23 -1.41 11.14
N SER A 559 -33.80 -0.24 11.42
CA SER A 559 -34.46 0.56 10.37
C SER A 559 -33.50 1.14 9.34
N ALA A 560 -32.24 1.40 9.70
CA ALA A 560 -31.21 1.82 8.74
C ALA A 560 -30.74 0.63 7.89
N ILE A 561 -30.62 -0.54 8.51
CA ILE A 561 -30.35 -1.83 7.86
C ILE A 561 -31.46 -2.16 6.85
N GLU A 562 -32.73 -1.94 7.21
CA GLU A 562 -33.91 -2.07 6.32
C GLU A 562 -33.95 -1.05 5.17
N ASN A 563 -33.09 -0.02 5.18
CA ASN A 563 -33.02 0.96 4.10
C ASN A 563 -31.93 0.63 3.06
N LEU A 564 -31.10 -0.39 3.29
CA LEU A 564 -30.02 -0.78 2.36
C LEU A 564 -30.55 -1.15 0.95
N ASP A 565 -31.71 -1.80 0.87
CA ASP A 565 -32.36 -2.16 -0.40
C ASP A 565 -32.89 -0.93 -1.16
N LYS A 566 -33.27 0.14 -0.44
CA LYS A 566 -33.81 1.41 -0.97
C LYS A 566 -32.76 2.31 -1.62
N VAL A 567 -31.46 2.08 -1.39
CA VAL A 567 -30.37 2.90 -1.95
C VAL A 567 -30.30 2.75 -3.47
N THR A 568 -30.85 3.68 -4.25
CA THR A 568 -30.89 3.51 -5.73
C THR A 568 -29.54 3.74 -6.42
N ASN A 569 -28.66 4.55 -5.83
CA ASN A 569 -27.33 4.86 -6.35
C ASN A 569 -26.35 4.91 -5.17
N TRP A 570 -25.46 3.92 -5.09
CA TRP A 570 -24.49 3.81 -4.00
C TRP A 570 -23.44 4.91 -4.03
N ASN A 571 -23.07 5.43 -5.21
CA ASN A 571 -22.14 6.55 -5.30
C ASN A 571 -22.74 7.81 -4.67
N ASP A 572 -23.96 8.18 -5.06
CA ASP A 572 -24.64 9.34 -4.49
C ASP A 572 -24.86 9.18 -2.97
N GLU A 573 -25.18 7.97 -2.53
CA GLU A 573 -25.37 7.66 -1.11
C GLU A 573 -24.08 7.82 -0.31
N MET A 574 -22.98 7.26 -0.80
CA MET A 574 -21.68 7.35 -0.12
C MET A 574 -21.09 8.76 -0.18
N THR A 575 -21.37 9.55 -1.22
CA THR A 575 -21.03 10.99 -1.23
C THR A 575 -21.77 11.76 -0.14
N LYS A 576 -23.04 11.43 0.15
CA LYS A 576 -23.76 12.05 1.28
C LYS A 576 -23.19 11.57 2.61
N PHE A 577 -22.89 10.28 2.72
CA PHE A 577 -22.29 9.71 3.93
C PHE A 577 -20.90 10.29 4.21
N SER A 578 -20.11 10.57 3.18
CA SER A 578 -18.82 11.26 3.26
C SER A 578 -18.94 12.60 4.00
N VAL A 579 -19.93 13.42 3.65
CA VAL A 579 -20.20 14.70 4.35
C VAL A 579 -20.54 14.47 5.82
N ALA A 580 -21.39 13.48 6.10
CA ALA A 580 -21.74 13.11 7.48
C ALA A 580 -20.53 12.55 8.25
N PHE A 581 -19.62 11.85 7.57
CA PHE A 581 -18.43 11.27 8.18
C PHE A 581 -17.45 12.34 8.67
N THR A 582 -17.30 13.45 7.94
CA THR A 582 -16.47 14.58 8.38
C THR A 582 -16.97 15.17 9.71
N ASP A 583 -18.29 15.27 9.88
CA ASP A 583 -18.89 15.69 11.14
C ASP A 583 -18.79 14.62 12.23
N PHE A 584 -18.92 13.34 11.87
CA PHE A 584 -18.71 12.22 12.79
C PHE A 584 -17.29 12.18 13.31
N GLU A 585 -16.29 12.35 12.44
CA GLU A 585 -14.88 12.37 12.81
C GLU A 585 -14.58 13.52 13.77
N LEU A 586 -15.14 14.70 13.51
CA LEU A 586 -15.05 15.84 14.42
C LEU A 586 -15.62 15.49 15.79
N VAL A 587 -16.83 14.94 15.85
CA VAL A 587 -17.47 14.50 17.11
C VAL A 587 -16.65 13.40 17.78
N TYR A 588 -16.15 12.42 17.05
CA TYR A 588 -15.33 11.34 17.59
C TYR A 588 -14.05 11.89 18.23
N LYS A 589 -13.31 12.73 17.51
CA LYS A 589 -12.04 13.32 17.97
C LYS A 589 -12.22 14.27 19.15
N THR A 590 -13.25 15.13 19.16
CA THR A 590 -13.44 16.11 20.24
C THR A 590 -14.21 15.55 21.43
N GLU A 591 -15.17 14.66 21.18
CA GLU A 591 -16.16 14.26 22.17
C GLU A 591 -15.99 12.86 22.73
N LEU A 592 -15.57 11.88 21.91
CA LEU A 592 -15.64 10.46 22.27
C LEU A 592 -14.27 9.82 22.56
N LYS A 593 -13.23 10.16 21.78
CA LYS A 593 -11.92 9.51 21.85
C LYS A 593 -11.29 9.65 23.23
N GLY A 594 -10.87 8.52 23.81
CA GLY A 594 -10.15 8.46 25.09
C GLY A 594 -11.00 8.64 26.35
N LYS A 595 -12.34 8.74 26.23
CA LYS A 595 -13.23 8.88 27.40
C LYS A 595 -13.89 7.55 27.74
N SER A 596 -13.62 7.02 28.93
CA SER A 596 -14.26 5.80 29.46
C SER A 596 -15.74 6.01 29.84
N GLN A 597 -16.16 7.26 30.00
CA GLN A 597 -17.54 7.65 30.24
C GLN A 597 -17.87 8.92 29.45
N LEU A 598 -19.02 8.90 28.78
CA LEU A 598 -19.58 10.03 28.05
C LEU A 598 -20.04 11.10 29.04
N ASP A 599 -19.28 12.18 29.17
CA ASP A 599 -19.69 13.36 29.92
C ASP A 599 -20.60 14.23 29.03
N ILE A 600 -21.90 13.99 29.15
CA ILE A 600 -22.94 14.65 28.36
C ILE A 600 -22.87 16.19 28.48
N THR A 601 -22.34 16.73 29.59
CA THR A 601 -22.19 18.19 29.79
C THR A 601 -21.09 18.82 28.92
N LYS A 602 -20.13 18.01 28.49
CA LYS A 602 -19.03 18.47 27.65
C LYS A 602 -19.29 18.27 26.16
N LEU A 603 -20.33 17.51 25.82
CA LEU A 603 -20.70 17.26 24.43
C LEU A 603 -21.03 18.55 23.70
N ASN A 604 -20.41 18.73 22.54
CA ASN A 604 -20.85 19.72 21.58
C ASN A 604 -22.11 19.23 20.84
N LEU A 605 -23.27 19.41 21.48
CA LEU A 605 -24.58 19.04 20.94
C LEU A 605 -24.88 19.66 19.56
N THR A 606 -24.32 20.83 19.26
CA THR A 606 -24.43 21.44 17.92
C THR A 606 -23.78 20.55 16.87
N ASN A 607 -22.56 20.06 17.11
CA ASN A 607 -21.85 19.18 16.17
C ASN A 607 -22.57 17.84 15.99
N ILE A 608 -23.13 17.29 17.07
CA ILE A 608 -23.94 16.06 17.02
C ILE A 608 -25.22 16.31 16.20
N GLY A 609 -25.86 17.46 16.38
CA GLY A 609 -27.04 17.83 15.61
C GLY A 609 -26.74 18.04 14.13
N LYS A 610 -25.59 18.64 13.80
CA LYS A 610 -25.12 18.77 12.42
C LYS A 610 -24.87 17.40 11.76
N LEU A 611 -24.19 16.49 12.48
CA LEU A 611 -24.02 15.10 12.07
C LEU A 611 -25.36 14.42 11.78
N PHE A 612 -26.35 14.58 12.67
CA PHE A 612 -27.69 14.02 12.48
C PHE A 612 -28.42 14.63 11.27
N ASP A 613 -28.31 15.94 11.05
CA ASP A 613 -28.86 16.60 9.86
C ASP A 613 -28.20 16.10 8.57
N ASP A 614 -26.90 15.78 8.59
CA ASP A 614 -26.19 15.24 7.43
C ASP A 614 -26.51 13.76 7.19
N LEU A 615 -26.63 12.94 8.25
CA LEU A 615 -27.09 11.56 8.14
C LEU A 615 -28.55 11.47 7.66
N GLU A 616 -29.42 12.38 8.08
CA GLU A 616 -30.84 12.42 7.65
C GLU A 616 -30.99 12.64 6.13
N LYS A 617 -29.97 13.21 5.46
CA LYS A 617 -29.95 13.38 3.99
C LYS A 617 -29.63 12.08 3.25
N THR A 618 -29.03 11.11 3.93
CA THR A 618 -28.72 9.78 3.38
C THR A 618 -30.01 8.97 3.25
N THR A 619 -30.04 8.01 2.34
CA THR A 619 -31.16 7.08 2.18
C THR A 619 -31.18 6.04 3.30
N ILE A 620 -30.00 5.61 3.75
CA ILE A 620 -29.83 4.60 4.81
C ILE A 620 -30.34 5.14 6.14
N PHE A 621 -29.90 6.35 6.54
CA PHE A 621 -30.25 6.91 7.85
C PHE A 621 -31.45 7.87 7.82
N GLY A 622 -31.88 8.32 6.64
CA GLY A 622 -33.02 9.22 6.48
C GLY A 622 -34.31 8.65 7.08
N GLY A 623 -34.91 9.39 8.01
CA GLY A 623 -36.11 8.98 8.75
C GLY A 623 -35.85 8.05 9.92
N VAL A 624 -34.62 7.55 10.10
CA VAL A 624 -34.22 6.63 11.17
C VAL A 624 -33.56 7.37 12.33
N ILE A 625 -32.89 8.49 12.07
CA ILE A 625 -32.16 9.26 13.10
C ILE A 625 -33.05 9.61 14.29
N LYS A 626 -34.33 9.86 14.05
CA LYS A 626 -35.32 10.09 15.12
C LYS A 626 -35.44 8.91 16.07
N ASP A 627 -35.59 7.71 15.54
CA ASP A 627 -35.80 6.50 16.34
C ASP A 627 -34.49 6.14 17.05
N THR A 628 -33.35 6.26 16.37
CA THR A 628 -32.01 6.12 16.97
C THR A 628 -31.80 7.12 18.12
N TYR A 629 -32.15 8.40 17.95
CA TYR A 629 -32.08 9.40 19.01
C TYR A 629 -32.94 9.03 20.22
N ASN A 630 -34.19 8.63 19.97
CA ASN A 630 -35.11 8.21 21.03
C ASN A 630 -34.60 6.96 21.78
N ASP A 631 -33.93 6.05 21.09
CA ASP A 631 -33.31 4.87 21.68
C ASP A 631 -32.06 5.20 22.49
N ILE A 632 -31.22 6.12 22.02
CA ILE A 632 -30.11 6.66 22.81
C ILE A 632 -30.65 7.25 24.12
N LEU A 633 -31.75 8.00 24.09
CA LEU A 633 -32.41 8.51 25.29
C LEU A 633 -32.93 7.39 26.20
N ASN A 634 -33.52 6.32 25.64
CA ASN A 634 -33.98 5.15 26.39
C ASN A 634 -32.84 4.40 27.09
N THR A 635 -31.74 4.17 26.39
CA THR A 635 -30.56 3.51 26.93
C THR A 635 -29.92 4.37 28.03
N THR A 636 -29.83 5.68 27.79
CA THR A 636 -29.33 6.66 28.77
C THR A 636 -30.21 6.70 30.02
N LYS A 637 -31.54 6.61 29.87
CA LYS A 637 -32.48 6.53 30.99
C LYS A 637 -32.20 5.36 31.95
N ASN A 638 -31.66 4.25 31.44
CA ASN A 638 -31.39 3.05 32.22
C ASN A 638 -30.00 3.02 32.89
N THR A 639 -29.15 4.04 32.67
CA THR A 639 -27.86 4.14 33.39
C THR A 639 -28.04 4.75 34.78
N SER A 640 -27.30 4.22 35.77
CA SER A 640 -27.46 4.51 37.20
C SER A 640 -27.37 6.00 37.56
N GLY A 641 -26.68 6.81 36.75
CA GLY A 641 -26.57 8.25 36.93
C GLY A 641 -27.77 9.08 36.41
N MET A 642 -28.60 8.54 35.52
CA MET A 642 -29.67 9.30 34.85
C MET A 642 -31.08 8.79 35.18
N ALA A 643 -31.20 7.74 35.99
CA ALA A 643 -32.49 7.19 36.43
C ALA A 643 -33.41 8.25 37.08
N THR A 644 -32.85 9.17 37.86
CA THR A 644 -33.60 10.30 38.48
C THR A 644 -34.20 11.26 37.45
N PHE A 645 -33.64 11.30 36.24
CA PHE A 645 -34.12 12.11 35.09
C PHE A 645 -34.85 11.27 34.04
N SER A 646 -35.25 10.03 34.35
CA SER A 646 -35.92 9.13 33.41
C SER A 646 -37.11 9.78 32.69
N ARG A 647 -37.97 10.52 33.39
CA ARG A 647 -39.16 11.15 32.82
C ARG A 647 -38.84 12.44 32.04
N VAL A 648 -37.78 13.14 32.44
CA VAL A 648 -37.17 14.24 31.67
C VAL A 648 -36.69 13.72 30.32
N LEU A 649 -35.95 12.61 30.30
CA LEU A 649 -35.50 11.94 29.07
C LEU A 649 -36.67 11.42 28.21
N ASP A 650 -37.75 10.91 28.82
CA ASP A 650 -38.97 10.54 28.08
C ASP A 650 -39.65 11.75 27.42
N THR A 651 -39.59 12.92 28.05
CA THR A 651 -40.18 14.17 27.55
C THR A 651 -39.35 14.77 26.40
N LEU A 652 -38.04 14.53 26.38
CA LEU A 652 -37.14 14.92 25.28
C LEU A 652 -37.30 14.05 24.03
N LYS A 653 -38.08 12.96 24.07
CA LYS A 653 -38.36 12.15 22.89
C LYS A 653 -39.12 12.92 21.83
N ILE A 654 -38.72 12.67 20.60
CA ILE A 654 -39.20 13.39 19.43
C ILE A 654 -40.29 12.59 18.74
N THR A 655 -41.38 13.27 18.38
CA THR A 655 -42.55 12.68 17.70
C THR A 655 -42.75 13.24 16.29
N GLU A 656 -42.16 14.40 16.01
CA GLU A 656 -42.27 15.16 14.78
C GLU A 656 -41.35 14.55 13.69
N THR A 657 -41.58 14.93 12.43
CA THR A 657 -40.79 14.50 11.25
C THR A 657 -40.25 15.75 10.54
N ASN A 658 -39.10 15.67 9.86
CA ASN A 658 -38.41 16.80 9.22
C ASN A 658 -37.96 17.90 10.20
N ILE A 659 -37.03 17.52 11.07
CA ILE A 659 -36.47 18.40 12.10
C ILE A 659 -35.04 18.77 11.69
N SER A 660 -34.61 19.98 12.04
CA SER A 660 -33.19 20.34 11.96
C SER A 660 -32.53 20.02 13.30
N TRP A 661 -31.90 18.87 13.37
CA TRP A 661 -31.21 18.35 14.54
C TRP A 661 -30.14 19.29 15.05
N GLU A 662 -29.41 19.99 14.17
CA GLU A 662 -28.44 21.02 14.56
C GLU A 662 -29.13 22.08 15.43
N LYS A 663 -30.21 22.68 14.91
CA LYS A 663 -30.94 23.75 15.61
C LYS A 663 -31.49 23.26 16.95
N GLU A 664 -32.09 22.08 16.96
CA GLU A 664 -32.71 21.54 18.15
C GLU A 664 -31.66 21.19 19.22
N LEU A 665 -30.61 20.45 18.88
CA LEU A 665 -29.60 20.07 19.85
C LEU A 665 -28.77 21.28 20.33
N THR A 666 -28.58 22.31 19.49
CA THR A 666 -28.03 23.61 19.92
C THR A 666 -28.93 24.31 20.94
N ALA A 667 -30.25 24.35 20.70
CA ALA A 667 -31.21 24.97 21.62
C ALA A 667 -31.29 24.24 22.97
N LEU A 668 -31.03 22.93 23.00
CA LEU A 668 -31.03 22.12 24.22
C LEU A 668 -29.82 22.37 25.14
N LYS A 669 -28.65 22.69 24.56
CA LYS A 669 -27.37 22.77 25.28
C LYS A 669 -27.43 23.66 26.55
N PRO A 670 -27.93 24.92 26.50
CA PRO A 670 -27.96 25.78 27.68
C PRO A 670 -28.81 25.23 28.82
N LEU A 671 -29.87 24.47 28.49
CA LEU A 671 -30.72 23.86 29.50
C LEU A 671 -30.06 22.62 30.12
N LEU A 672 -29.45 21.77 29.30
CA LEU A 672 -28.80 20.55 29.77
C LEU A 672 -27.65 20.86 30.74
N ASP A 673 -26.85 21.88 30.43
CA ASP A 673 -25.78 22.39 31.30
C ASP A 673 -26.33 22.79 32.68
N LYS A 674 -27.50 23.43 32.70
CA LYS A 674 -28.15 23.91 33.92
C LYS A 674 -28.83 22.80 34.71
N ILE A 675 -29.52 21.86 34.05
CA ILE A 675 -30.10 20.67 34.71
C ILE A 675 -29.00 19.83 35.37
N MET A 676 -27.87 19.66 34.71
CA MET A 676 -26.74 18.89 35.26
C MET A 676 -26.06 19.61 36.43
N THR A 677 -26.10 20.95 36.45
CA THR A 677 -25.69 21.74 37.62
C THR A 677 -26.57 21.41 38.83
N VAL A 678 -27.90 21.29 38.66
CA VAL A 678 -28.84 20.91 39.76
C VAL A 678 -28.53 19.58 40.40
N LYS A 679 -28.18 18.57 39.59
CA LYS A 679 -27.88 17.22 40.09
C LYS A 679 -26.75 17.24 41.13
N ASN A 680 -25.82 18.18 41.01
CA ASN A 680 -24.64 18.30 41.86
C ASN A 680 -24.83 19.32 43.00
N LEU A 681 -26.00 19.95 43.12
CA LEU A 681 -26.31 20.87 44.21
C LEU A 681 -26.78 20.11 45.45
N GLU A 682 -26.08 20.29 46.57
CA GLU A 682 -26.65 20.01 47.89
C GLU A 682 -27.69 21.09 48.18
N LEU A 683 -28.98 20.75 48.04
CA LEU A 683 -30.11 21.68 48.18
C LEU A 683 -30.39 22.05 49.65
N THR A 684 -29.37 22.48 50.40
CA THR A 684 -29.43 22.74 51.85
C THR A 684 -29.40 24.22 52.22
N ASP A 685 -29.10 25.14 51.30
CA ASP A 685 -28.92 26.58 51.58
C ASP A 685 -29.65 27.51 50.58
N ALA A 686 -29.69 28.82 50.86
CA ALA A 686 -30.35 29.81 50.00
C ALA A 686 -29.70 30.01 48.62
N ARG A 687 -28.46 29.56 48.43
CA ARG A 687 -27.76 29.57 47.13
C ARG A 687 -28.46 28.65 46.14
N SER A 688 -29.01 27.54 46.64
CA SER A 688 -29.84 26.60 45.88
C SER A 688 -31.10 27.25 45.28
N SER A 689 -31.72 28.21 45.97
CA SER A 689 -32.88 28.96 45.48
C SER A 689 -32.54 29.91 44.32
N LEU A 690 -31.35 30.54 44.35
CA LEU A 690 -30.87 31.40 43.27
C LEU A 690 -30.52 30.62 42.00
N GLU A 691 -29.96 29.41 42.15
CA GLU A 691 -29.68 28.55 41.02
C GLU A 691 -30.97 28.00 40.39
N LEU A 692 -31.96 27.62 41.21
CA LEU A 692 -33.31 27.26 40.73
C LEU A 692 -33.98 28.38 39.93
N LEU A 693 -33.79 29.65 40.33
CA LEU A 693 -34.32 30.80 39.60
C LEU A 693 -33.61 31.06 38.26
N ASP A 694 -32.29 30.90 38.22
CA ASP A 694 -31.52 30.99 36.97
C ASP A 694 -31.93 29.88 35.98
N ILE A 695 -32.21 28.67 36.48
CA ILE A 695 -32.77 27.57 35.68
C ILE A 695 -34.12 27.95 35.10
N VAL A 696 -35.02 28.53 35.89
CA VAL A 696 -36.33 28.99 35.42
C VAL A 696 -36.19 30.10 34.36
N ALA A 697 -35.27 31.05 34.53
CA ALA A 697 -35.04 32.12 33.57
C ALA A 697 -34.43 31.62 32.24
N LYS A 698 -33.49 30.67 32.30
CA LYS A 698 -32.92 30.01 31.11
C LYS A 698 -33.97 29.16 30.41
N PHE A 699 -34.79 28.47 31.18
CA PHE A 699 -35.89 27.69 30.65
C PHE A 699 -36.93 28.56 29.92
N ASP A 700 -37.32 29.72 30.49
CA ASP A 700 -38.20 30.69 29.82
C ASP A 700 -37.60 31.15 28.46
N THR A 701 -36.27 31.30 28.40
CA THR A 701 -35.56 31.68 27.17
C THR A 701 -35.64 30.57 26.10
N VAL A 702 -35.55 29.30 26.49
CA VAL A 702 -35.66 28.16 25.56
C VAL A 702 -37.13 27.87 25.18
N GLU A 703 -38.08 28.03 26.10
CA GLU A 703 -39.52 27.92 25.82
C GLU A 703 -39.99 28.96 24.79
N GLN A 704 -39.41 30.18 24.84
CA GLN A 704 -39.72 31.27 23.93
C GLN A 704 -38.97 31.24 22.59
N ASP A 705 -38.07 30.27 22.37
CA ASP A 705 -37.39 30.13 21.08
C ASP A 705 -38.37 29.60 20.02
N THR A 706 -38.96 30.54 19.26
CA THR A 706 -39.90 30.25 18.18
C THR A 706 -39.29 29.47 17.02
N ASN A 707 -37.96 29.28 16.99
CA ASN A 707 -37.27 28.56 15.94
C ASN A 707 -37.05 27.07 16.27
N SER A 708 -37.35 26.63 17.51
CA SER A 708 -37.35 25.22 17.89
C SER A 708 -38.77 24.63 17.86
N VAL A 709 -38.91 23.51 17.16
CA VAL A 709 -40.15 22.73 17.05
C VAL A 709 -40.32 21.82 18.27
N ILE A 710 -39.23 21.37 18.88
CA ILE A 710 -39.25 20.44 20.01
C ILE A 710 -39.48 21.17 21.33
N TYR A 711 -38.85 22.32 21.54
CA TYR A 711 -38.68 22.87 22.88
C TYR A 711 -39.77 23.84 23.33
N SER A 712 -40.46 24.55 22.43
CA SER A 712 -41.55 25.45 22.85
C SER A 712 -42.79 24.73 23.40
N ALA A 713 -43.01 23.44 23.09
CA ALA A 713 -44.20 22.68 23.51
C ALA A 713 -43.93 21.60 24.59
N LYS A 714 -42.74 21.01 24.63
CA LYS A 714 -42.38 19.90 25.53
C LYS A 714 -41.48 20.30 26.70
N MET A 715 -40.96 21.53 26.72
CA MET A 715 -40.16 22.00 27.84
C MET A 715 -41.00 22.10 29.10
N GLN A 716 -42.20 22.67 29.04
CA GLN A 716 -43.04 23.00 30.21
C GLN A 716 -43.15 21.88 31.28
N PRO A 717 -43.47 20.61 30.91
CA PRO A 717 -43.49 19.49 31.85
C PRO A 717 -42.11 19.14 32.44
N LEU A 718 -41.04 19.36 31.68
CA LEU A 718 -39.65 19.10 32.03
C LEU A 718 -39.16 20.04 33.14
N LEU A 719 -39.49 21.34 33.08
CA LEU A 719 -39.23 22.25 34.20
C LEU A 719 -40.07 21.90 35.43
N ILE A 720 -41.36 21.59 35.25
CA ILE A 720 -42.23 21.14 36.36
C ILE A 720 -41.59 19.96 37.08
N GLU A 721 -41.01 19.02 36.34
CA GLU A 721 -40.35 17.84 36.88
C GLU A 721 -39.01 18.14 37.56
N VAL A 722 -38.14 18.93 36.95
CA VAL A 722 -36.89 19.37 37.59
C VAL A 722 -37.18 20.11 38.90
N LEU A 723 -38.21 20.97 38.92
CA LEU A 723 -38.67 21.65 40.12
C LEU A 723 -39.26 20.69 41.16
N ASN A 724 -39.99 19.66 40.75
CA ASN A 724 -40.51 18.64 41.65
C ASN A 724 -39.40 17.77 42.26
N SER A 725 -38.39 17.42 41.48
CA SER A 725 -37.21 16.71 41.97
C SER A 725 -36.41 17.57 42.95
N ALA A 726 -36.24 18.86 42.65
CA ALA A 726 -35.62 19.81 43.58
C ALA A 726 -36.45 19.94 44.89
N LYS A 727 -37.78 20.00 44.78
CA LYS A 727 -38.69 19.99 45.93
C LYS A 727 -38.60 18.72 46.78
N GLN A 728 -38.38 17.56 46.19
CA GLN A 728 -38.24 16.30 46.93
C GLN A 728 -36.91 16.18 47.68
N ILE A 729 -35.87 16.86 47.18
CA ILE A 729 -34.53 16.83 47.77
C ILE A 729 -34.36 17.93 48.82
N ALA A 730 -35.06 19.06 48.69
CA ALA A 730 -34.98 20.18 49.61
C ALA A 730 -35.86 19.98 50.86
N ASP A 731 -35.25 19.87 52.05
CA ASP A 731 -35.95 19.83 53.35
C ASP A 731 -36.33 21.25 53.85
N ASN A 732 -36.61 22.17 52.92
CA ASN A 732 -36.77 23.61 53.17
C ASN A 732 -38.10 24.14 52.60
N GLN A 733 -38.94 24.68 53.48
CA GLN A 733 -40.26 25.23 53.13
C GLN A 733 -40.17 26.39 52.12
N THR A 734 -39.11 27.20 52.16
CA THR A 734 -38.92 28.33 51.24
C THR A 734 -38.68 27.85 49.80
N ILE A 735 -37.92 26.76 49.62
CA ILE A 735 -37.72 26.13 48.31
C ILE A 735 -39.03 25.50 47.83
N THR A 736 -39.78 24.87 48.73
CA THR A 736 -41.11 24.33 48.44
C THR A 736 -42.07 25.41 47.95
N ASP A 737 -42.14 26.56 48.65
CA ASP A 737 -43.01 27.68 48.29
C ASP A 737 -42.58 28.34 46.97
N LEU A 738 -41.27 28.42 46.71
CA LEU A 738 -40.71 28.91 45.45
C LEU A 738 -41.11 28.00 44.29
N VAL A 739 -40.91 26.68 44.44
CA VAL A 739 -41.33 25.67 43.46
C VAL A 739 -42.83 25.75 43.18
N GLU A 740 -43.66 25.89 44.22
CA GLU A 740 -45.11 26.02 44.06
C GLU A 740 -45.53 27.31 43.33
N LYS A 741 -44.85 28.44 43.58
CA LYS A 741 -45.08 29.69 42.86
C LYS A 741 -44.66 29.59 41.39
N VAL A 742 -43.53 28.94 41.10
CA VAL A 742 -43.08 28.70 39.73
C VAL A 742 -44.04 27.73 39.01
N HIS A 743 -44.50 26.67 39.67
CA HIS A 743 -45.56 25.79 39.15
C HIS A 743 -46.84 26.54 38.82
N ALA A 744 -47.29 27.42 39.71
CA ALA A 744 -48.49 28.23 39.50
C ALA A 744 -48.35 29.18 38.29
N ARG A 745 -47.14 29.71 38.05
CA ARG A 745 -46.80 30.52 36.87
C ARG A 745 -46.88 29.68 35.58
N ILE A 746 -46.18 28.55 35.57
CA ILE A 746 -46.13 27.65 34.43
C ILE A 746 -47.55 27.27 34.00
N ASN A 747 -48.41 26.89 34.95
CA ASN A 747 -49.79 26.47 34.65
C ASN A 747 -50.72 27.58 34.16
N LYS A 748 -50.37 28.87 34.33
CA LYS A 748 -51.22 30.02 33.96
C LYS A 748 -50.81 30.76 32.69
N ARG A 749 -49.60 30.54 32.16
CA ARG A 749 -49.00 31.28 31.01
C ARG A 749 -48.99 32.81 31.19
N ASP A 750 -49.06 33.32 32.41
CA ASP A 750 -48.95 34.76 32.66
C ASP A 750 -47.48 35.16 32.81
N THR A 751 -47.05 36.21 32.10
CA THR A 751 -45.74 36.85 32.30
C THR A 751 -45.69 37.43 33.70
N ILE A 752 -44.92 36.82 34.60
CA ILE A 752 -44.51 37.49 35.83
C ILE A 752 -43.53 38.59 35.39
N ASN A 753 -43.92 39.85 35.59
CA ASN A 753 -43.01 40.99 35.54
C ASN A 753 -41.74 40.65 36.35
N ASN A 754 -40.54 40.78 35.76
CA ASN A 754 -39.25 40.54 36.39
C ASN A 754 -39.15 41.06 37.84
N GLU A 755 -39.80 42.19 38.12
CA GLU A 755 -39.90 42.84 39.44
C GLU A 755 -40.50 41.93 40.53
N THR A 756 -41.50 41.10 40.20
CA THR A 756 -42.13 40.17 41.17
C THR A 756 -41.24 38.94 41.44
N LEU A 757 -40.47 38.51 40.44
CA LEU A 757 -39.49 37.43 40.57
C LEU A 757 -38.29 37.90 41.41
N GLU A 758 -37.81 39.11 41.17
CA GLU A 758 -36.85 39.84 42.02
C GLU A 758 -37.38 39.94 43.45
N THR A 759 -38.63 40.37 43.64
CA THR A 759 -39.24 40.51 44.96
C THR A 759 -39.29 39.19 45.73
N CYS A 760 -39.65 38.08 45.08
CA CYS A 760 -39.64 36.76 45.72
C CYS A 760 -38.23 36.26 46.05
N THR A 761 -37.25 36.55 45.17
CA THR A 761 -35.83 36.21 45.37
C THR A 761 -35.28 36.96 46.57
N ILE A 762 -35.53 38.27 46.61
CA ILE A 762 -35.08 39.15 47.67
C ILE A 762 -35.75 38.75 48.99
N LYS A 763 -37.05 38.41 48.98
CA LYS A 763 -37.76 37.92 50.16
C LYS A 763 -37.16 36.62 50.71
N GLY A 764 -36.88 35.64 49.85
CA GLY A 764 -36.23 34.39 50.26
C GLY A 764 -34.81 34.59 50.82
N ILE A 765 -34.06 35.55 50.30
CA ILE A 765 -32.75 35.95 50.85
C ILE A 765 -32.92 36.58 52.23
N PHE A 766 -33.92 37.44 52.43
CA PHE A 766 -34.20 38.05 53.73
C PHE A 766 -34.67 37.03 54.78
N ASP A 767 -35.52 36.09 54.39
CA ASP A 767 -35.96 34.98 55.25
C ASP A 767 -34.76 34.14 55.74
N TYR A 768 -33.85 33.77 54.84
CA TYR A 768 -32.64 33.03 55.18
C TYR A 768 -31.68 33.86 56.05
N SER A 769 -31.43 35.11 55.69
CA SER A 769 -30.59 36.02 56.47
C SER A 769 -31.11 36.19 57.89
N ALA A 770 -32.44 36.23 58.09
CA ALA A 770 -33.04 36.30 59.42
C ALA A 770 -32.78 35.05 60.27
N THR A 771 -32.64 33.87 59.65
CA THR A 771 -32.34 32.60 60.35
C THR A 771 -30.86 32.46 60.74
N LEU A 772 -29.96 33.11 60.01
CA LEU A 772 -28.52 33.09 60.28
C LEU A 772 -28.11 34.06 61.38
N ILE A 773 -28.96 35.03 61.73
CA ILE A 773 -28.69 35.98 62.81
C ILE A 773 -28.89 35.27 64.16
N PRO A 774 -27.81 35.06 64.94
CA PRO A 774 -27.89 34.37 66.23
C PRO A 774 -28.82 35.12 67.19
N ASP A 775 -29.50 34.39 68.07
CA ASP A 775 -30.38 35.03 69.05
C ASP A 775 -29.60 36.02 69.90
N SER A 776 -30.12 37.25 69.96
CA SER A 776 -29.47 38.37 70.65
C SER A 776 -29.21 38.07 72.12
N GLU A 777 -29.96 37.15 72.75
CA GLU A 777 -29.76 36.74 74.14
C GLU A 777 -28.37 36.17 74.43
N ASN A 778 -27.68 35.65 73.41
CA ASN A 778 -26.36 35.02 73.54
C ASN A 778 -25.18 36.01 73.66
N PHE A 779 -25.41 37.31 73.56
CA PHE A 779 -24.37 38.35 73.66
C PHE A 779 -24.40 39.01 75.03
N GLU A 780 -23.28 39.16 75.73
CA GLU A 780 -23.28 39.79 77.06
C GLU A 780 -23.42 41.32 76.98
N ASN A 781 -23.01 41.93 75.87
CA ASN A 781 -23.09 43.36 75.66
C ASN A 781 -24.49 43.84 75.22
N ASN A 782 -25.20 44.56 76.11
CA ASN A 782 -26.56 45.05 75.87
C ASN A 782 -26.73 45.93 74.62
N ASN A 783 -25.68 46.64 74.17
CA ASN A 783 -25.76 47.44 72.95
C ASN A 783 -25.75 46.55 71.70
N ILE A 784 -24.96 45.47 71.71
CA ILE A 784 -24.95 44.47 70.63
C ILE A 784 -26.28 43.71 70.61
N LYS A 785 -26.85 43.39 71.78
CA LYS A 785 -28.18 42.77 71.88
C LYS A 785 -29.26 43.66 71.25
N ALA A 786 -29.24 44.95 71.57
CA ALA A 786 -30.19 45.92 71.02
C ALA A 786 -30.02 46.06 69.49
N MET A 787 -28.79 46.11 69.01
CA MET A 787 -28.44 46.25 67.61
C MET A 787 -28.81 45.01 66.78
N ILE A 788 -28.52 43.81 67.28
CA ILE A 788 -28.93 42.54 66.65
C ILE A 788 -30.47 42.44 66.62
N ASN A 789 -31.15 42.84 67.69
CA ASN A 789 -32.61 42.89 67.71
C ASN A 789 -33.18 43.91 66.74
N GLU A 790 -32.54 45.06 66.55
CA GLU A 790 -32.94 46.09 65.60
C GLU A 790 -32.74 45.63 64.15
N ILE A 791 -31.60 45.00 63.83
CA ILE A 791 -31.35 44.38 62.52
C ILE A 791 -32.37 43.28 62.25
N LYS A 792 -32.59 42.37 63.20
CA LYS A 792 -33.58 41.29 63.08
C LYS A 792 -34.99 41.85 62.92
N THR A 793 -35.35 42.90 63.65
CA THR A 793 -36.65 43.59 63.55
C THR A 793 -36.81 44.30 62.21
N ASN A 794 -35.78 44.96 61.69
CA ASN A 794 -35.85 45.68 60.41
C ASN A 794 -35.90 44.71 59.22
N ILE A 795 -35.17 43.59 59.29
CA ILE A 795 -35.29 42.48 58.33
C ILE A 795 -36.70 41.87 58.38
N ILE A 796 -37.27 41.66 59.57
CA ILE A 796 -38.66 41.14 59.72
C ILE A 796 -39.70 42.15 59.19
N LYS A 797 -39.56 43.45 59.48
CA LYS A 797 -40.46 44.50 58.96
C LYS A 797 -40.37 44.62 57.44
N ALA A 798 -39.16 44.54 56.88
CA ALA A 798 -38.94 44.48 55.43
C ALA A 798 -39.58 43.24 54.79
N ASN A 799 -39.44 42.08 55.44
CA ASN A 799 -40.01 40.82 54.99
C ASN A 799 -41.55 40.79 55.03
N ASN A 800 -42.14 41.48 56.01
CA ASN A 800 -43.60 41.60 56.17
C ASN A 800 -44.23 42.71 55.29
N GLY A 801 -43.43 43.49 54.57
CA GLY A 801 -43.92 44.59 53.73
C GLY A 801 -44.50 45.77 54.54
N GLU A 802 -44.07 45.93 55.79
CA GLU A 802 -44.58 46.95 56.72
C GLU A 802 -43.92 48.34 56.52
N ILE A 803 -43.02 48.47 55.54
CA ILE A 803 -42.39 49.74 55.15
C ILE A 803 -43.02 50.20 53.83
N GLU A 804 -43.82 51.26 53.87
CA GLU A 804 -44.49 51.84 52.69
C GLU A 804 -43.47 52.55 51.77
N ASN A 805 -43.50 52.24 50.46
CA ASN A 805 -42.50 52.60 49.43
C ASN A 805 -41.15 51.88 49.56
N PHE A 806 -41.20 50.56 49.42
CA PHE A 806 -40.03 49.68 49.46
C PHE A 806 -39.21 49.75 48.17
N ASP A 807 -38.25 50.69 48.07
CA ASP A 807 -37.15 50.59 47.11
C ASP A 807 -36.01 49.81 47.77
N TYR A 808 -35.90 48.52 47.43
CA TYR A 808 -34.90 47.60 47.99
C TYR A 808 -33.46 48.13 47.88
N ARG A 809 -33.20 49.07 46.95
CA ARG A 809 -31.89 49.69 46.74
C ARG A 809 -31.59 50.81 47.75
N VAL A 810 -32.60 51.59 48.13
CA VAL A 810 -32.49 52.70 49.09
C VAL A 810 -32.40 52.19 50.53
N GLU A 811 -33.07 51.09 50.86
CA GLU A 811 -33.00 50.50 52.19
C GLU A 811 -31.76 49.62 52.39
N LEU A 812 -31.17 49.08 51.31
CA LEU A 812 -29.81 48.52 51.36
C LEU A 812 -28.80 49.62 51.65
N GLU A 813 -28.95 50.80 51.03
CA GLU A 813 -28.19 52.00 51.38
C GLU A 813 -28.46 52.44 52.82
N TYR A 814 -29.68 52.30 53.35
CA TYR A 814 -30.01 52.59 54.77
C TYR A 814 -29.42 51.57 55.75
N LEU A 815 -29.37 50.28 55.41
CA LEU A 815 -28.69 49.26 56.19
C LEU A 815 -27.16 49.44 56.15
N LEU A 816 -26.62 49.95 55.04
CA LEU A 816 -25.23 50.38 54.90
C LEU A 816 -24.95 51.66 55.70
N ASP A 817 -25.83 52.66 55.66
CA ASP A 817 -25.78 53.89 56.48
C ASP A 817 -25.95 53.55 57.98
N PHE A 818 -26.72 52.51 58.31
CA PHE A 818 -26.86 51.98 59.67
C PHE A 818 -25.58 51.26 60.12
N ALA A 819 -24.94 50.47 59.25
CA ALA A 819 -23.62 49.91 59.50
C ALA A 819 -22.54 51.00 59.70
N ASP A 820 -22.62 52.10 58.93
CA ASP A 820 -21.80 53.31 59.09
C ASP A 820 -22.14 54.15 60.35
N ASN A 821 -23.33 53.99 60.93
CA ASN A 821 -23.70 54.62 62.20
C ASN A 821 -23.33 53.76 63.41
N VAL A 822 -23.36 52.43 63.30
CA VAL A 822 -22.87 51.48 64.31
C VAL A 822 -21.39 51.73 64.64
N THR A 823 -20.60 52.18 63.66
CA THR A 823 -19.19 52.54 63.81
C THR A 823 -18.93 53.88 64.50
N THR A 824 -19.95 54.70 64.79
CA THR A 824 -19.80 55.95 65.57
C THR A 824 -20.01 55.78 67.08
N LEU A 825 -20.37 54.58 67.55
CA LEU A 825 -20.47 54.26 68.98
C LEU A 825 -19.06 54.05 69.58
N GLN A 826 -18.51 55.09 70.21
CA GLN A 826 -17.16 55.18 70.78
C GLN A 826 -16.79 54.23 71.95
N ASN A 827 -17.37 53.03 72.10
CA ASN A 827 -17.04 52.14 73.23
C ASN A 827 -16.90 50.66 72.81
N PHE A 828 -15.88 50.35 72.01
CA PHE A 828 -15.54 48.97 71.61
C PHE A 828 -14.42 48.33 72.45
N ASP A 829 -13.91 49.01 73.47
CA ASP A 829 -12.74 48.58 74.27
C ASP A 829 -12.92 47.27 75.09
N ASN A 830 -14.03 46.55 74.99
CA ASN A 830 -14.29 45.32 75.76
C ASN A 830 -15.11 44.25 75.01
N LEU A 831 -14.89 44.03 73.71
CA LEU A 831 -15.49 42.87 73.03
C LEU A 831 -14.74 41.57 73.36
N SER A 832 -15.46 40.49 73.66
CA SER A 832 -14.84 39.17 73.81
C SER A 832 -14.48 38.56 72.45
N SER A 833 -13.54 37.62 72.41
CA SER A 833 -13.13 36.95 71.17
C SER A 833 -14.28 36.17 70.51
N GLU A 834 -15.27 35.73 71.28
CA GLU A 834 -16.48 35.06 70.78
C GLU A 834 -17.47 36.04 70.17
N GLU A 835 -17.58 37.26 70.72
CA GLU A 835 -18.41 38.34 70.16
C GLU A 835 -17.81 38.88 68.84
N ILE A 836 -16.47 38.99 68.76
CA ILE A 836 -15.76 39.34 67.53
C ILE A 836 -15.95 38.27 66.46
N LYS A 837 -15.89 36.98 66.83
CA LYS A 837 -16.10 35.87 65.90
C LYS A 837 -17.53 35.81 65.36
N ALA A 838 -18.53 36.12 66.20
CA ALA A 838 -19.92 36.20 65.78
C ALA A 838 -20.20 37.38 64.84
N LEU A 839 -19.63 38.57 65.11
CA LEU A 839 -19.68 39.72 64.21
C LEU A 839 -18.98 39.45 62.88
N SER A 840 -17.82 38.78 62.91
CA SER A 840 -17.10 38.33 61.72
C SER A 840 -17.93 37.38 60.86
N ASN A 841 -18.60 36.39 61.47
CA ASN A 841 -19.46 35.46 60.73
C ASN A 841 -20.69 36.15 60.11
N ILE A 842 -21.29 37.12 60.80
CA ILE A 842 -22.41 37.92 60.25
C ILE A 842 -21.94 38.74 59.04
N LEU A 843 -20.76 39.36 59.13
CA LEU A 843 -20.17 40.14 58.04
C LEU A 843 -19.73 39.26 56.86
N GLU A 844 -19.18 38.08 57.11
CA GLU A 844 -18.81 37.09 56.08
C GLU A 844 -20.05 36.59 55.34
N THR A 845 -21.13 36.30 56.06
CA THR A 845 -22.42 35.88 55.48
C THR A 845 -23.06 36.99 54.63
N LEU A 846 -22.92 38.26 55.02
CA LEU A 846 -23.38 39.41 54.22
C LEU A 846 -22.50 39.64 52.97
N ASN A 847 -21.20 39.40 53.08
CA ASN A 847 -20.20 39.54 52.02
C ASN A 847 -20.35 38.49 50.90
N GLU A 848 -20.93 37.32 51.20
CA GLU A 848 -21.21 36.25 50.22
C GLU A 848 -22.50 36.48 49.40
N SER A 849 -23.34 37.44 49.78
CA SER A 849 -24.55 37.77 49.00
C SER A 849 -24.21 38.55 47.72
N LYS A 850 -24.56 37.99 46.55
CA LYS A 850 -24.26 38.58 45.22
C LYS A 850 -24.92 39.95 44.94
N ILE A 851 -25.75 40.47 45.83
CA ILE A 851 -26.47 41.74 45.65
C ILE A 851 -25.55 42.96 45.86
N LEU A 852 -24.44 42.83 46.61
CA LEU A 852 -23.56 43.95 46.99
C LEU A 852 -22.33 44.16 46.08
N GLY A 853 -22.33 43.60 44.87
CA GLY A 853 -21.17 43.54 43.97
C GLY A 853 -20.48 44.87 43.66
N ASN A 854 -21.14 46.02 43.85
CA ASN A 854 -20.56 47.35 43.61
C ASN A 854 -20.02 48.08 44.86
N CYS A 855 -20.24 47.58 46.08
CA CYS A 855 -19.80 48.24 47.33
C CYS A 855 -18.59 47.56 48.02
N LYS A 856 -18.11 46.45 47.44
CA LYS A 856 -17.07 45.55 47.98
C LYS A 856 -15.78 46.27 48.41
N THR A 857 -15.34 47.29 47.67
CA THR A 857 -14.06 47.98 47.92
C THR A 857 -14.13 49.01 49.05
N HIS A 858 -15.31 49.59 49.34
CA HIS A 858 -15.45 50.57 50.43
C HIS A 858 -15.59 49.90 51.80
N ILE A 859 -16.36 48.81 51.88
CA ILE A 859 -16.59 48.07 53.13
C ILE A 859 -15.30 47.41 53.64
N ILE A 860 -14.51 46.81 52.75
CA ILE A 860 -13.22 46.17 53.11
C ILE A 860 -12.22 47.21 53.63
N ASN A 861 -12.07 48.36 52.96
CA ASN A 861 -11.15 49.41 53.39
C ASN A 861 -11.51 49.98 54.76
N TYR A 862 -12.79 50.19 54.99
CA TYR A 862 -13.31 50.74 56.23
C TYR A 862 -13.21 49.77 57.41
N ALA A 863 -13.48 48.47 57.20
CA ALA A 863 -13.34 47.43 58.22
C ALA A 863 -11.89 47.25 58.72
N PHE A 864 -10.90 47.38 57.83
CA PHE A 864 -9.49 47.35 58.21
C PHE A 864 -9.06 48.61 58.96
N ASP A 865 -9.53 49.79 58.55
CA ASP A 865 -9.24 51.04 59.26
C ASP A 865 -9.82 51.05 60.68
N LEU A 866 -11.01 50.45 60.86
CA LEU A 866 -11.61 50.29 62.19
C LEU A 866 -10.81 49.30 63.06
N ALA A 867 -10.41 48.15 62.50
CA ALA A 867 -9.62 47.13 63.20
C ALA A 867 -8.25 47.64 63.63
N ILE A 868 -7.59 48.47 62.80
CA ILE A 868 -6.31 49.09 63.13
C ILE A 868 -6.47 50.16 64.22
N SER A 869 -7.58 50.90 64.23
CA SER A 869 -7.83 51.96 65.22
C SER A 869 -8.22 51.45 66.62
N ALA A 870 -8.62 50.17 66.74
CA ALA A 870 -9.06 49.56 67.99
C ALA A 870 -7.95 48.83 68.78
N ILE A 871 -6.71 48.81 68.26
CA ILE A 871 -5.56 48.15 68.88
C ILE A 871 -4.81 49.16 69.76
N THR A 872 -4.74 48.91 71.07
CA THR A 872 -3.95 49.71 72.01
C THR A 872 -2.44 49.46 71.86
N ASP A 873 -1.63 50.49 72.13
CA ASP A 873 -0.18 50.64 71.85
C ASP A 873 0.79 49.49 72.20
N ASP A 874 0.36 48.41 72.85
CA ASP A 874 1.25 47.34 73.34
C ASP A 874 1.44 46.15 72.36
N ASP A 875 0.76 46.09 71.20
CA ASP A 875 0.93 44.99 70.22
C ASP A 875 1.09 45.46 68.75
N LEU A 876 2.28 46.01 68.45
CA LEU A 876 2.68 46.50 67.12
C LEU A 876 2.69 45.42 66.01
N ASN A 877 2.84 44.14 66.33
CA ASN A 877 2.92 43.07 65.32
C ASN A 877 1.57 42.78 64.65
N ILE A 878 0.44 43.02 65.33
CA ILE A 878 -0.90 42.75 64.79
C ILE A 878 -1.33 43.88 63.84
N VAL A 879 -0.89 45.11 64.13
CA VAL A 879 -1.10 46.28 63.25
C VAL A 879 -0.36 46.12 61.92
N ASP A 880 0.86 45.58 61.94
CA ASP A 880 1.65 45.35 60.72
C ASP A 880 1.10 44.19 59.87
N GLU A 881 0.59 43.12 60.50
CA GLU A 881 -0.09 42.03 59.78
C GLU A 881 -1.43 42.47 59.18
N LEU A 882 -2.24 43.27 59.89
CA LEU A 882 -3.49 43.81 59.37
C LEU A 882 -3.28 44.83 58.25
N ASN A 883 -2.23 45.66 58.31
CA ASN A 883 -1.87 46.56 57.21
C ASN A 883 -1.37 45.80 55.97
N SER A 884 -0.62 44.71 56.16
CA SER A 884 -0.18 43.82 55.07
C SER A 884 -1.37 43.09 54.42
N LEU A 885 -2.36 42.67 55.23
CA LEU A 885 -3.59 42.04 54.76
C LEU A 885 -4.53 43.05 54.05
N LYS A 886 -4.62 44.29 54.56
CA LYS A 886 -5.34 45.40 53.92
C LYS A 886 -4.76 45.67 52.52
N GLN A 887 -3.44 45.75 52.41
CA GLN A 887 -2.72 46.06 51.16
C GLN A 887 -2.80 44.94 50.12
N SER A 888 -2.88 43.67 50.55
CA SER A 888 -3.07 42.52 49.66
C SER A 888 -4.52 42.39 49.16
N LEU A 889 -5.51 42.82 49.93
CA LEU A 889 -6.92 42.80 49.53
C LEU A 889 -7.37 44.02 48.69
N THR A 890 -6.73 45.18 48.83
CA THR A 890 -7.05 46.38 48.00
C THR A 890 -6.40 46.40 46.62
N ASN A 891 -5.27 45.70 46.45
CA ASN A 891 -4.48 45.73 45.21
C ASN A 891 -4.57 44.44 44.37
N ILE A 892 -5.69 43.72 44.42
CA ILE A 892 -5.96 42.71 43.39
C ILE A 892 -6.41 43.43 42.11
N ASP A 893 -5.46 44.11 41.49
CA ASP A 893 -5.53 44.45 40.09
C ASP A 893 -5.33 43.14 39.33
N ILE A 894 -6.36 42.71 38.60
CA ILE A 894 -6.28 41.57 37.68
C ILE A 894 -5.08 41.76 36.73
N LYS A 895 -4.64 43.01 36.51
CA LYS A 895 -3.42 43.33 35.77
C LYS A 895 -2.14 42.88 36.46
N THR A 896 -1.99 42.92 37.79
CA THR A 896 -0.80 42.38 38.49
C THR A 896 -0.82 40.86 38.51
N LEU A 897 -1.99 40.21 38.61
CA LEU A 897 -2.11 38.76 38.46
C LEU A 897 -1.80 38.32 37.02
N VAL A 898 -2.22 39.11 36.02
CA VAL A 898 -1.90 38.91 34.60
C VAL A 898 -0.45 39.29 34.28
N ASP A 899 0.14 40.27 34.95
CA ASP A 899 1.53 40.69 34.78
C ASP A 899 2.49 39.75 35.55
N ASP A 900 2.07 39.13 36.65
CA ASP A 900 2.77 38.04 37.33
C ASP A 900 2.56 36.71 36.59
N MET A 901 1.39 36.45 36.00
CA MET A 901 1.21 35.34 35.07
C MET A 901 1.96 35.56 33.75
N ASN A 902 2.14 36.80 33.30
CA ASN A 902 2.97 37.14 32.14
C ASN A 902 4.45 37.19 32.51
N THR A 903 4.83 37.47 33.75
CA THR A 903 6.20 37.36 34.28
C THR A 903 6.56 35.92 34.56
N VAL A 904 5.61 35.09 34.99
CA VAL A 904 5.73 33.62 35.06
C VAL A 904 5.74 33.03 33.65
N LYS A 905 4.90 33.49 32.71
CA LYS A 905 4.95 33.10 31.29
C LYS A 905 6.24 33.59 30.62
N ASN A 906 6.77 34.75 30.98
CA ASN A 906 8.06 35.27 30.48
C ASN A 906 9.25 34.59 31.17
N ASN A 907 9.15 34.19 32.43
CA ASN A 907 10.17 33.40 33.12
C ASN A 907 10.13 31.93 32.68
N VAL A 908 8.96 31.40 32.34
CA VAL A 908 8.73 30.12 31.64
C VAL A 908 9.28 30.22 30.21
N ASN A 909 9.05 31.32 29.49
CA ASN A 909 9.64 31.56 28.16
C ASN A 909 11.17 31.81 28.23
N ASN A 910 11.69 32.37 29.33
CA ASN A 910 13.12 32.54 29.56
C ASN A 910 13.79 31.23 30.05
N LEU A 911 13.03 30.29 30.62
CA LEU A 911 13.44 28.90 30.86
C LEU A 911 13.34 28.03 29.58
N VAL A 912 12.43 28.37 28.67
CA VAL A 912 12.32 27.85 27.29
C VAL A 912 13.36 28.50 26.36
N GLY A 913 14.11 29.52 26.84
CA GLY A 913 15.21 30.17 26.11
C GLY A 913 16.47 29.32 25.95
N VAL A 914 16.41 28.02 26.25
CA VAL A 914 17.46 27.05 25.93
C VAL A 914 16.88 25.99 25.01
N THR A 915 16.59 26.34 23.75
CA THR A 915 16.63 25.40 22.62
C THR A 915 16.31 26.13 21.32
N ASP A 916 17.35 26.41 20.53
CA ASP A 916 17.22 26.32 19.06
C ASP A 916 18.00 25.11 18.52
N ASP A 917 18.77 24.37 19.34
CA ASP A 917 19.54 23.23 18.86
C ASP A 917 19.86 22.19 19.95
N VAL A 918 19.06 21.12 20.02
CA VAL A 918 19.23 19.97 20.95
C VAL A 918 20.56 19.24 20.72
N SER A 919 21.20 19.42 19.56
CA SER A 919 22.48 18.80 19.21
C SER A 919 23.68 19.28 20.04
N THR A 920 23.51 20.30 20.89
CA THR A 920 24.62 20.94 21.65
C THR A 920 24.58 20.74 23.18
N MET A 921 23.57 20.06 23.74
CA MET A 921 23.48 19.86 25.20
C MET A 921 24.47 18.81 25.71
N ASP A 922 25.31 19.18 26.68
CA ASP A 922 26.24 18.25 27.34
C ASP A 922 25.55 17.43 28.45
N THR A 923 26.16 16.30 28.80
CA THR A 923 25.65 15.37 29.82
C THR A 923 25.54 16.02 31.20
N THR A 924 26.36 17.03 31.50
CA THR A 924 26.35 17.80 32.75
C THR A 924 25.05 18.61 32.88
N THR A 925 24.60 19.24 31.79
CA THR A 925 23.41 20.08 31.75
C THR A 925 22.14 19.26 31.93
N VAL A 926 22.06 18.10 31.27
CA VAL A 926 20.96 17.15 31.42
C VAL A 926 20.92 16.57 32.83
N SER A 927 22.08 16.20 33.40
CA SER A 927 22.17 15.69 34.77
C SER A 927 21.71 16.72 35.81
N ASN A 928 22.12 17.99 35.67
CA ASN A 928 21.72 19.07 36.58
C ASN A 928 20.22 19.37 36.50
N ALA A 929 19.61 19.30 35.31
CA ALA A 929 18.17 19.48 35.13
C ALA A 929 17.37 18.35 35.80
N LEU A 930 17.80 17.09 35.62
CA LEU A 930 17.19 15.93 36.26
C LEU A 930 17.35 15.95 37.78
N GLU A 931 18.49 16.41 38.29
CA GLU A 931 18.76 16.51 39.73
C GLU A 931 17.95 17.66 40.37
N THR A 932 17.69 18.74 39.62
CA THR A 932 16.77 19.80 40.04
C THR A 932 15.33 19.29 40.10
N ILE A 933 14.87 18.54 39.10
CA ILE A 933 13.54 17.91 39.07
C ILE A 933 13.38 16.91 40.23
N ARG A 934 14.40 16.08 40.50
CA ARG A 934 14.40 15.11 41.60
C ARG A 934 14.25 15.77 42.98
N ASN A 935 14.78 16.98 43.16
CA ASN A 935 14.77 17.68 44.45
C ASN A 935 13.57 18.62 44.65
N THR A 936 12.67 18.74 43.67
CA THR A 936 11.47 19.59 43.76
C THR A 936 10.25 18.68 44.00
N GLU A 937 9.76 18.62 45.24
CA GLU A 937 8.84 17.55 45.69
C GLU A 937 7.40 17.60 45.14
N THR A 938 7.00 18.58 44.32
CA THR A 938 5.69 18.56 43.67
C THR A 938 5.70 19.27 42.32
N PHE A 939 5.36 18.54 41.25
CA PHE A 939 4.96 19.11 39.97
C PHE A 939 3.50 18.77 39.72
N THR A 940 2.76 19.67 39.07
CA THR A 940 1.40 19.39 38.62
C THR A 940 1.44 18.46 37.39
N ASP A 941 0.45 17.57 37.27
CA ASP A 941 0.37 16.62 36.14
C ASP A 941 0.37 17.34 34.78
N GLU A 942 -0.15 18.56 34.72
CA GLU A 942 -0.15 19.41 33.53
C GLU A 942 1.27 19.87 33.14
N PHE A 943 2.13 20.19 34.11
CA PHE A 943 3.54 20.55 33.86
C PHE A 943 4.34 19.34 33.38
N THR A 944 4.11 18.17 34.00
CA THR A 944 4.72 16.90 33.59
C THR A 944 4.29 16.50 32.18
N ASN A 945 3.00 16.60 31.89
CA ASN A 945 2.45 16.27 30.57
C ASN A 945 2.94 17.25 29.50
N ASN A 946 3.13 18.54 29.81
CA ASN A 946 3.68 19.52 28.87
C ASN A 946 5.18 19.30 28.62
N ILE A 947 5.97 18.90 29.62
CA ILE A 947 7.38 18.51 29.41
C ILE A 947 7.47 17.25 28.54
N VAL A 948 6.68 16.22 28.84
CA VAL A 948 6.65 14.98 28.05
C VAL A 948 6.18 15.27 26.62
N LYS A 949 5.15 16.09 26.46
CA LYS A 949 4.60 16.48 25.15
C LYS A 949 5.58 17.32 24.33
N ASN A 950 6.32 18.25 24.94
CA ASN A 950 7.36 19.04 24.24
C ASN A 950 8.62 18.22 23.94
N LEU A 951 9.02 17.30 24.81
CA LEU A 951 10.11 16.35 24.53
C LEU A 951 9.74 15.41 23.37
N LEU A 952 8.48 14.93 23.34
CA LEU A 952 7.98 14.07 22.27
C LEU A 952 7.73 14.83 20.95
N SER A 953 7.26 16.09 21.00
CA SER A 953 7.03 16.89 19.78
C SER A 953 8.33 17.26 19.07
N ASN A 954 9.38 17.60 19.84
CA ASN A 954 10.68 17.97 19.26
C ASN A 954 11.47 16.76 18.72
N VAL A 955 11.17 15.53 19.18
CA VAL A 955 11.71 14.28 18.62
C VAL A 955 10.97 13.87 17.35
N ASN A 956 9.64 14.10 17.28
CA ASN A 956 8.85 13.76 16.08
C ASN A 956 9.09 14.71 14.89
N GLU A 957 9.43 15.97 15.13
CA GLU A 957 9.72 16.92 14.03
C GLU A 957 11.14 16.78 13.44
N SER A 958 12.01 15.96 14.05
CA SER A 958 13.37 15.71 13.53
C SER A 958 13.59 14.22 13.21
N ALA A 959 12.91 13.73 12.17
CA ALA A 959 13.16 12.42 11.55
C ALA A 959 14.59 12.23 10.95
N GLN A 960 15.54 13.12 11.26
CA GLN A 960 16.97 13.03 10.94
C GLN A 960 17.88 12.81 12.17
N ALA A 961 17.32 12.62 13.38
CA ALA A 961 18.11 12.50 14.61
C ALA A 961 18.99 11.23 14.72
N ASN A 962 18.80 10.23 13.84
CA ASN A 962 19.63 9.01 13.84
C ASN A 962 21.07 9.22 13.35
N GLU A 963 21.42 10.39 12.78
CA GLU A 963 22.78 10.68 12.28
C GLU A 963 23.62 11.63 13.16
N LEU A 964 23.05 12.26 14.21
CA LEU A 964 23.71 13.41 14.89
C LEU A 964 24.29 13.16 16.28
N LEU A 965 24.12 11.97 16.87
CA LEU A 965 24.72 11.63 18.18
C LEU A 965 25.88 10.63 18.01
N PRO A 966 27.14 11.01 18.32
CA PRO A 966 28.26 10.08 18.38
C PRO A 966 27.91 8.86 19.26
N SER A 967 28.19 7.65 18.77
CA SER A 967 27.74 6.38 19.38
C SER A 967 28.18 6.19 20.84
N ASP A 968 29.31 6.79 21.21
CA ASP A 968 29.87 6.83 22.55
C ASP A 968 29.03 7.68 23.52
N LYS A 969 28.45 8.80 23.07
CA LYS A 969 27.53 9.64 23.86
C LYS A 969 26.16 8.99 24.06
N LYS A 970 25.64 8.31 23.04
CA LYS A 970 24.39 7.52 23.13
C LYS A 970 24.50 6.43 24.20
N THR A 971 25.65 5.74 24.20
CA THR A 971 25.94 4.66 25.17
C THR A 971 26.10 5.21 26.60
N GLU A 972 26.72 6.38 26.78
CA GLU A 972 26.89 7.03 28.09
C GLU A 972 25.53 7.41 28.71
N ILE A 973 24.61 7.97 27.92
CA ILE A 973 23.26 8.37 28.36
C ILE A 973 22.38 7.15 28.65
N GLN A 974 22.40 6.13 27.79
CA GLN A 974 21.70 4.86 28.04
C GLN A 974 22.19 4.22 29.35
N ASN A 975 23.50 4.17 29.58
CA ASN A 975 24.05 3.59 30.80
C ASN A 975 23.68 4.38 32.06
N TYR A 976 23.60 5.71 31.98
CA TYR A 976 23.14 6.56 33.10
C TYR A 976 21.66 6.34 33.43
N VAL A 977 20.80 6.25 32.42
CA VAL A 977 19.35 5.99 32.58
C VAL A 977 19.11 4.59 33.16
N ILE A 978 19.83 3.57 32.65
CA ILE A 978 19.73 2.19 33.15
C ILE A 978 20.24 2.08 34.59
N ALA A 979 21.38 2.72 34.92
CA ALA A 979 21.96 2.68 36.26
C ALA A 979 21.04 3.31 37.32
N ASN A 980 20.37 4.41 36.99
CA ASN A 980 19.45 5.10 37.90
C ASN A 980 18.06 4.47 37.96
N SER A 981 17.54 3.91 36.85
CA SER A 981 16.29 3.12 36.82
C SER A 981 16.34 1.95 37.80
N ASN A 982 17.45 1.19 37.80
CA ASN A 982 17.61 0.03 38.67
C ASN A 982 17.76 0.40 40.17
N SER A 983 18.17 1.64 40.47
CA SER A 983 18.25 2.15 41.85
C SER A 983 16.87 2.53 42.43
N LEU A 984 15.90 2.86 41.57
CA LEU A 984 14.57 3.38 41.93
C LEU A 984 13.56 2.27 42.24
N ASP A 985 13.70 1.10 41.63
CA ASP A 985 12.83 -0.05 41.92
C ASP A 985 12.99 -0.60 43.34
N ASN A 986 14.00 -0.16 44.09
CA ASN A 986 14.27 -0.59 45.47
C ASN A 986 13.98 0.47 46.54
N ASN A 987 13.41 1.64 46.20
CA ASN A 987 13.22 2.75 47.14
C ASN A 987 11.76 3.26 47.13
N GLU A 988 10.95 2.84 48.11
CA GLU A 988 9.50 3.12 48.24
C GLU A 988 9.12 4.59 48.43
N THR A 989 10.07 5.52 48.55
CA THR A 989 9.82 6.95 48.84
C THR A 989 10.03 7.89 47.65
N THR A 990 10.17 7.38 46.42
CA THR A 990 10.36 8.25 45.24
C THR A 990 9.07 8.61 44.53
N SER A 991 8.92 9.89 44.17
CA SER A 991 7.73 10.46 43.52
C SER A 991 7.37 9.74 42.22
N THR A 992 6.10 9.36 42.07
CA THR A 992 5.50 8.65 40.91
C THR A 992 5.79 9.36 39.59
N THR A 993 5.90 10.69 39.63
CA THR A 993 6.19 11.55 38.48
C THR A 993 7.61 11.34 37.94
N TYR A 994 8.60 11.23 38.82
CA TYR A 994 9.99 10.99 38.42
C TYR A 994 10.16 9.59 37.82
N LYS A 995 9.45 8.60 38.38
CA LYS A 995 9.42 7.23 37.84
C LYS A 995 8.82 7.18 36.43
N THR A 996 7.70 7.88 36.20
CA THR A 996 7.01 7.93 34.91
C THR A 996 7.88 8.58 33.81
N ILE A 997 8.62 9.64 34.12
CA ILE A 997 9.55 10.28 33.18
C ILE A 997 10.71 9.35 32.82
N LEU A 998 11.27 8.64 33.80
CA LEU A 998 12.37 7.70 33.57
C LEU A 998 11.94 6.50 32.73
N ASP A 999 10.73 5.97 32.96
CA ASP A 999 10.16 4.87 32.18
C ASP A 999 9.84 5.31 30.74
N GLY A 1000 9.36 6.55 30.55
CA GLY A 1000 9.18 7.14 29.22
C GLY A 1000 10.50 7.26 28.43
N LEU A 1001 11.57 7.74 29.08
CA LEU A 1001 12.90 7.82 28.48
C LEU A 1001 13.49 6.43 28.20
N LYS A 1002 13.27 5.44 29.08
CA LYS A 1002 13.71 4.06 28.89
C LYS A 1002 13.08 3.42 27.65
N ASN A 1003 11.78 3.63 27.45
CA ASN A 1003 11.05 3.16 26.28
C ASN A 1003 11.54 3.84 24.99
N LEU A 1004 11.89 5.13 25.05
CA LEU A 1004 12.42 5.88 23.90
C LEU A 1004 13.82 5.42 23.44
N PHE A 1005 14.62 4.81 24.33
CA PHE A 1005 15.94 4.27 24.01
C PHE A 1005 15.95 2.76 23.70
N THR A 1006 14.81 2.08 23.85
CA THR A 1006 14.64 0.66 23.50
C THR A 1006 13.95 0.44 22.16
N LEU A 1007 13.20 1.44 21.67
CA LEU A 1007 12.91 1.66 20.25
C LEU A 1007 14.16 2.21 19.54
#